data_AF-A0A9P1DPE9-F1
#
_entry.id   AF-A0A9P1DPE9-F1
#
_cell.length_a   1.000
_cell.length_b   1.000
_cell.length_c   1.000
_cell.angle_alpha   90.00
_cell.angle_beta   90.00
_cell.angle_gamma   90.00
#
_symmetry.space_group_name_H-M   'P 1'
#
loop_
_entity.id
_entity.type
_entity.pdbx_description
1 polymer ?
#
loop_
_entity_poly.entity_id
_entity_poly.type
_entity_poly.pdbx_seq_one_letter_code
_entity_poly.pdbx_strand_id
1 'polypeptide(L)'
;MPPARKKAKTGPGPSDGQVASSFAMVGDLQKDVAACVELVYSLRHGVDDKKEPDDFGGTQGIGSQNLPAPLDESGHYGFPILGGGTFMDIAQRATRSDWLLEESAALCFAAGLIAADDVMLLKADYITIDEWPPVLGNLFNTSIFAWSYEDASFWRGKAVSCAEVVAYAKSMSLTRFKEGEIVAARFDSWPPPDDMKPDEEMGIVRLLQFGDGSQKMLAAMITWICILLVWKGHGPDALRAPMVQTMIRSFLAIATTVKSTEIMSSPLDAMMGRRADQNVAARVQPISSFQWAGILVNFLQGDRDSESFDDMIQKYNSHPVVVAHDRNESGSGSIALDGRKKMGVRNWVESCSPEAYDVVLNSMQDLPYLLGPFGESFAYTNLYFLGSKAGLDTNPDTNSVDGPMEGESSVEVDWALIMTPKAQELFFEKVKNMYNRATVGIPPAQKKRYRLSPDECGTQRNLSVLYSQVGPFLKAKLPGDEGASLDRKFTSGTSLDEDFLPFLKTRPQRIAVSMLQSYQAQAQRDADDKQQLIHCEVQAQKEAVTAAQWKFFETALVQDQALMSKVKRVPLTIKSKLHAKLVEQRQSQADAGQKAATGYQDAFLRVTSVAKPDLVMAEVAKMKTQVASHAKIPADQVALLGWCDMNAPWARTKDNCLGLCRIIAAISESNPTMAATVLLLPDNPRDSNPRGLYDEERQLFDELYSLHQACECRLVENFGRESRRAEAKSNSRRWGQGRIITSSSMMDENGWLDSELAVCGRCVGQNESQDGAPIAFLPRTAAVLVPESSSPDSVRISDRLRPSAEQISAQKGSKRLEMLLESVMRYTKHKAILVVNLTGYVEDLGVAIANMRTKPTSQTQNNAADGLQMPMDKLFYLSCHLLDNKEGVAYAKSRLARDVLDLWLDKRFTFAGLSFDDSQPNLTEAEKSSIDAFKFFDNPQSMNLQVLTNVGNEFHTHPDQVRQWSQTGGEFGAKLLVLRSFYQ
;
A
#
# COMPACT_ATOMS: atom_id res chain seq x y z
N MET A 1 34.37 6.44 -58.05
CA MET A 1 34.40 5.49 -56.92
C MET A 1 35.63 5.77 -56.07
N PRO A 2 35.47 6.24 -54.83
CA PRO A 2 36.54 6.23 -53.82
C PRO A 2 36.36 5.07 -52.82
N PRO A 3 37.45 4.57 -52.21
CA PRO A 3 37.49 3.30 -51.49
C PRO A 3 37.04 3.40 -50.02
N ALA A 4 36.62 2.25 -49.49
CA ALA A 4 36.11 2.06 -48.13
C ALA A 4 37.13 2.42 -47.03
N ARG A 5 36.68 3.19 -46.03
CA ARG A 5 37.42 3.48 -44.80
C ARG A 5 37.53 2.22 -43.93
N LYS A 6 38.76 1.81 -43.62
CA LYS A 6 39.09 0.79 -42.61
C LYS A 6 38.69 1.26 -41.21
N LYS A 7 37.95 0.42 -40.47
CA LYS A 7 37.71 0.60 -39.02
C LYS A 7 39.01 0.39 -38.26
N ALA A 8 39.30 1.30 -37.32
CA ALA A 8 40.40 1.17 -36.38
C ALA A 8 40.15 -0.01 -35.42
N LYS A 9 41.18 -0.84 -35.20
CA LYS A 9 41.22 -1.85 -34.14
C LYS A 9 41.39 -1.13 -32.80
N THR A 10 40.38 -1.24 -31.92
CA THR A 10 40.55 -1.01 -30.49
C THR A 10 41.37 -2.16 -29.90
N GLY A 11 42.42 -1.83 -29.15
CA GLY A 11 43.21 -2.81 -28.39
C GLY A 11 42.38 -3.47 -27.26
N PRO A 12 42.88 -4.56 -26.67
CA PRO A 12 42.18 -5.23 -25.57
C PRO A 12 42.25 -4.32 -24.33
N GLY A 13 41.09 -3.84 -23.89
CA GLY A 13 40.93 -3.33 -22.53
C GLY A 13 41.12 -4.46 -21.50
N PRO A 14 41.33 -4.11 -20.21
CA PRO A 14 41.46 -5.10 -19.15
C PRO A 14 40.21 -6.00 -19.13
N SER A 15 40.42 -7.30 -18.98
CA SER A 15 39.36 -8.31 -19.03
C SER A 15 38.33 -8.09 -17.92
N ASP A 16 37.11 -7.74 -18.29
CA ASP A 16 35.94 -7.72 -17.42
C ASP A 16 35.81 -9.06 -16.68
N GLY A 17 35.77 -9.01 -15.35
CA GLY A 17 35.53 -10.20 -14.53
C GLY A 17 34.14 -10.76 -14.83
N GLN A 18 34.07 -12.00 -15.33
CA GLN A 18 32.80 -12.69 -15.57
C GLN A 18 31.93 -12.70 -14.31
N VAL A 19 30.69 -12.20 -14.45
CA VAL A 19 29.63 -12.35 -13.44
C VAL A 19 29.36 -13.85 -13.26
N ALA A 20 29.35 -14.33 -12.02
CA ALA A 20 29.10 -15.73 -11.70
C ALA A 20 27.76 -16.19 -12.29
N SER A 21 27.78 -17.18 -13.18
CA SER A 21 26.60 -17.66 -13.89
C SER A 21 25.78 -18.68 -13.10
N SER A 22 26.22 -19.07 -11.91
CA SER A 22 25.52 -20.00 -11.01
C SER A 22 25.86 -19.72 -9.54
N PHE A 23 24.95 -20.11 -8.63
CA PHE A 23 25.10 -19.92 -7.18
C PHE A 23 26.29 -20.67 -6.57
N ALA A 24 26.72 -21.77 -7.19
CA ALA A 24 27.92 -22.53 -6.78
C ALA A 24 29.23 -21.76 -7.01
N MET A 25 29.22 -20.75 -7.87
CA MET A 25 30.37 -19.89 -8.16
C MET A 25 30.45 -18.64 -7.27
N VAL A 26 29.49 -18.49 -6.34
CA VAL A 26 29.44 -17.39 -5.36
C VAL A 26 30.31 -17.79 -4.16
N GLY A 27 31.17 -16.88 -3.69
CA GLY A 27 32.06 -17.16 -2.54
C GLY A 27 31.27 -17.36 -1.24
N ASP A 28 31.79 -18.17 -0.31
CA ASP A 28 31.05 -18.54 0.91
C ASP A 28 30.62 -17.33 1.74
N LEU A 29 31.48 -16.31 1.83
CA LEU A 29 31.13 -15.07 2.51
C LEU A 29 29.94 -14.31 1.87
N GLN A 30 29.76 -14.38 0.55
CA GLN A 30 28.59 -13.76 -0.10
C GLN A 30 27.31 -14.56 0.16
N LYS A 31 27.44 -15.90 0.28
CA LYS A 31 26.34 -16.75 0.72
C LYS A 31 25.98 -16.43 2.17
N ASP A 32 26.97 -16.19 3.03
CA ASP A 32 26.77 -15.81 4.43
C ASP A 32 26.13 -14.41 4.54
N VAL A 33 26.54 -13.45 3.70
CA VAL A 33 25.89 -12.13 3.64
C VAL A 33 24.45 -12.26 3.14
N ALA A 34 24.19 -13.07 2.12
CA ALA A 34 22.83 -13.32 1.62
C ALA A 34 21.95 -14.06 2.66
N ALA A 35 22.52 -15.01 3.39
CA ALA A 35 21.87 -15.71 4.50
C ALA A 35 21.58 -14.74 5.66
N CYS A 36 22.47 -13.78 5.91
CA CYS A 36 22.26 -12.72 6.89
C CYS A 36 21.13 -11.74 6.46
N VAL A 37 21.03 -11.42 5.16
CA VAL A 37 19.89 -10.65 4.62
C VAL A 37 18.57 -11.40 4.82
N GLU A 38 18.56 -12.72 4.59
CA GLU A 38 17.39 -13.58 4.86
C GLU A 38 17.08 -13.70 6.35
N LEU A 39 18.10 -13.71 7.22
CA LEU A 39 17.93 -13.71 8.68
C LEU A 39 17.25 -12.42 9.15
N VAL A 40 17.66 -11.25 8.63
CA VAL A 40 17.02 -9.96 8.90
C VAL A 40 15.56 -9.96 8.41
N TYR A 41 15.27 -10.63 7.29
CA TYR A 41 13.90 -10.81 6.78
C TYR A 41 13.07 -11.78 7.64
N SER A 42 13.65 -12.90 8.10
CA SER A 42 12.96 -13.90 8.92
C SER A 42 12.68 -13.40 10.34
N LEU A 43 13.54 -12.55 10.91
CA LEU A 43 13.29 -11.88 12.19
C LEU A 43 11.99 -11.06 12.17
N ARG A 44 11.57 -10.59 10.98
CA ARG A 44 10.34 -9.82 10.77
C ARG A 44 9.11 -10.67 10.46
N HIS A 45 9.26 -11.72 9.67
CA HIS A 45 8.13 -12.49 9.13
C HIS A 45 7.92 -13.85 9.80
N GLY A 46 8.81 -14.24 10.72
CA GLY A 46 8.93 -15.61 11.18
C GLY A 46 9.66 -16.47 10.15
N VAL A 47 10.11 -17.64 10.57
CA VAL A 47 10.54 -18.69 9.64
C VAL A 47 9.27 -19.28 9.03
N ASP A 48 9.16 -19.27 7.71
CA ASP A 48 8.06 -19.94 7.03
C ASP A 48 8.34 -21.45 7.11
N ASP A 49 7.72 -22.15 8.08
CA ASP A 49 7.93 -23.58 8.38
C ASP A 49 7.73 -24.52 7.16
N LYS A 50 7.23 -23.99 6.04
CA LYS A 50 6.94 -24.72 4.80
C LYS A 50 8.05 -24.67 3.75
N LYS A 51 9.10 -23.87 3.94
CA LYS A 51 10.32 -23.96 3.12
C LYS A 51 11.35 -24.76 3.89
N GLU A 52 11.65 -25.97 3.39
CA GLU A 52 12.91 -26.60 3.79
C GLU A 52 14.03 -25.60 3.54
N PRO A 53 14.96 -25.39 4.50
CA PRO A 53 16.11 -24.54 4.24
C PRO A 53 16.83 -25.13 3.03
N ASP A 54 16.80 -24.42 1.90
CA ASP A 54 17.68 -24.72 0.76
C ASP A 54 19.08 -24.90 1.34
N ASP A 55 19.82 -25.94 0.92
CA ASP A 55 21.13 -26.35 1.47
C ASP A 55 22.13 -25.17 1.59
N PHE A 56 22.02 -24.37 2.66
CA PHE A 56 22.95 -23.32 3.04
C PHE A 56 24.05 -23.98 3.89
N GLY A 57 24.88 -24.78 3.22
CA GLY A 57 26.09 -25.35 3.80
C GLY A 57 27.14 -24.27 4.02
N GLY A 58 27.04 -23.55 5.14
CA GLY A 58 28.03 -22.55 5.58
C GLY A 58 27.49 -21.76 6.76
N THR A 59 28.24 -21.72 7.86
CA THR A 59 27.92 -21.12 9.18
C THR A 59 27.16 -22.02 10.17
N GLN A 60 27.83 -23.11 10.59
CA GLN A 60 27.61 -23.66 11.94
C GLN A 60 28.09 -22.65 12.98
N GLY A 61 27.22 -21.74 13.44
CA GLY A 61 27.60 -20.80 14.50
C GLY A 61 26.53 -19.81 14.96
N ILE A 62 25.51 -19.53 14.15
CA ILE A 62 24.42 -18.63 14.56
C ILE A 62 23.26 -19.50 15.07
N GLY A 63 23.08 -19.57 16.39
CA GLY A 63 22.13 -20.47 17.06
C GLY A 63 20.69 -20.32 16.54
N SER A 64 20.12 -21.41 16.05
CA SER A 64 18.79 -21.50 15.44
C SER A 64 17.62 -21.49 16.44
N GLN A 65 17.65 -20.62 17.45
CA GLN A 65 16.56 -20.47 18.43
C GLN A 65 15.98 -19.05 18.43
N ASN A 66 15.60 -18.51 17.27
CA ASN A 66 14.91 -17.22 17.20
C ASN A 66 13.49 -17.40 16.66
N LEU A 67 12.54 -17.49 17.59
CA LEU A 67 11.11 -17.24 17.34
C LEU A 67 10.94 -15.79 16.81
N PRO A 68 9.88 -15.49 16.03
CA PRO A 68 9.62 -14.12 15.58
C PRO A 68 9.68 -13.15 16.76
N ALA A 69 10.29 -11.98 16.58
CA ALA A 69 10.21 -10.93 17.60
C ALA A 69 8.72 -10.67 17.88
N PRO A 70 8.20 -10.95 19.09
CA PRO A 70 6.78 -10.81 19.36
C PRO A 70 6.40 -9.36 19.07
N LEU A 71 5.25 -9.18 18.40
CA LEU A 71 4.64 -7.86 18.32
C LEU A 71 4.42 -7.38 19.77
N ASP A 72 4.74 -6.12 20.04
CA ASP A 72 4.45 -5.54 21.35
C ASP A 72 2.94 -5.56 21.63
N GLU A 73 2.53 -5.24 22.86
CA GLU A 73 1.12 -5.25 23.27
C GLU A 73 0.21 -4.32 22.43
N SER A 74 0.81 -3.45 21.61
CA SER A 74 0.14 -2.51 20.71
C SER A 74 0.12 -2.98 19.24
N GLY A 75 0.70 -4.14 18.93
CA GLY A 75 0.76 -4.70 17.58
C GLY A 75 1.91 -4.14 16.73
N HIS A 76 2.90 -3.48 17.34
CA HIS A 76 4.09 -2.98 16.64
C HIS A 76 5.23 -4.02 16.68
N TYR A 77 6.08 -3.99 15.67
CA TYR A 77 7.27 -4.85 15.61
C TYR A 77 8.27 -4.42 16.68
N GLY A 78 8.94 -5.39 17.33
CA GLY A 78 9.95 -5.12 18.36
C GLY A 78 11.15 -4.28 17.89
N PHE A 79 11.39 -4.20 16.57
CA PHE A 79 12.32 -3.27 15.94
C PHE A 79 11.56 -2.36 14.98
N PRO A 80 11.30 -1.09 15.35
CA PRO A 80 10.70 -0.08 14.49
C PRO A 80 11.24 0.02 13.06
N ILE A 81 12.55 -0.20 12.84
CA ILE A 81 13.16 -0.24 11.48
C ILE A 81 12.59 -1.38 10.60
N LEU A 82 12.11 -2.46 11.22
CA LEU A 82 11.46 -3.61 10.56
C LEU A 82 9.93 -3.49 10.52
N GLY A 83 9.38 -2.39 11.06
CA GLY A 83 7.96 -2.08 11.01
C GLY A 83 7.46 -2.01 9.58
N GLY A 84 6.48 -2.83 9.20
CA GLY A 84 5.89 -2.77 7.86
C GLY A 84 5.38 -1.38 7.48
N GLY A 85 5.22 -1.16 6.17
CA GLY A 85 4.86 0.13 5.59
C GLY A 85 5.73 0.46 4.39
N THR A 86 5.45 1.60 3.78
CA THR A 86 6.28 2.25 2.79
C THR A 86 7.56 2.78 3.43
N PHE A 87 8.56 3.11 2.62
CA PHE A 87 9.76 3.81 3.10
C PHE A 87 9.43 5.09 3.87
N MET A 88 8.37 5.80 3.46
CA MET A 88 7.84 6.97 4.18
C MET A 88 7.42 6.60 5.61
N ASP A 89 6.76 5.46 5.79
CA ASP A 89 6.29 5.02 7.11
C ASP A 89 7.47 4.64 8.02
N ILE A 90 8.55 4.08 7.47
CA ILE A 90 9.79 3.77 8.23
C ILE A 90 10.53 5.08 8.59
N ALA A 91 10.63 6.02 7.64
CA ALA A 91 11.28 7.31 7.86
C ALA A 91 10.52 8.22 8.83
N GLN A 92 9.18 8.23 8.79
CA GLN A 92 8.34 8.95 9.74
C GLN A 92 8.48 8.42 11.18
N ARG A 93 8.99 7.19 11.34
CA ARG A 93 9.33 6.61 12.64
C ARG A 93 10.74 7.01 13.13
N ALA A 94 11.60 7.48 12.22
CA ALA A 94 12.92 8.03 12.55
C ALA A 94 12.75 9.44 13.14
N THR A 95 12.54 9.50 14.45
CA THR A 95 12.25 10.75 15.17
C THR A 95 13.51 11.57 15.51
N ARG A 96 14.71 10.99 15.37
CA ARG A 96 16.01 11.60 15.72
C ARG A 96 17.13 11.13 14.77
N SER A 97 18.19 11.92 14.64
CA SER A 97 19.34 11.64 13.75
C SER A 97 20.14 10.39 14.13
N ASP A 98 20.07 9.96 15.40
CA ASP A 98 20.72 8.78 15.96
C ASP A 98 19.80 7.56 16.10
N TRP A 99 18.51 7.72 15.81
CA TRP A 99 17.51 6.65 15.94
C TRP A 99 17.90 5.39 15.18
N LEU A 100 18.44 5.53 13.97
CA LEU A 100 18.86 4.39 13.17
C LEU A 100 20.03 3.64 13.79
N LEU A 101 20.94 4.34 14.46
CA LEU A 101 22.08 3.75 15.16
C LEU A 101 21.63 3.00 16.41
N GLU A 102 20.66 3.54 17.15
CA GLU A 102 20.02 2.87 18.28
C GLU A 102 19.28 1.62 17.82
N GLU A 103 18.45 1.72 16.79
CA GLU A 103 17.73 0.57 16.20
C GLU A 103 18.70 -0.49 15.65
N SER A 104 19.81 -0.06 15.04
CA SER A 104 20.85 -0.97 14.57
C SER A 104 21.58 -1.64 15.72
N ALA A 105 21.85 -0.93 16.82
CA ALA A 105 22.43 -1.50 18.04
C ALA A 105 21.47 -2.51 18.68
N ALA A 106 20.18 -2.18 18.76
CA ALA A 106 19.14 -3.04 19.30
C ALA A 106 18.99 -4.32 18.48
N LEU A 107 18.96 -4.19 17.14
CA LEU A 107 18.92 -5.32 16.23
C LEU A 107 20.17 -6.19 16.35
N CYS A 108 21.35 -5.58 16.43
CA CYS A 108 22.61 -6.29 16.64
C CYS A 108 22.66 -7.01 17.99
N PHE A 109 22.16 -6.38 19.06
CA PHE A 109 22.09 -6.98 20.39
C PHE A 109 21.13 -8.18 20.41
N ALA A 110 19.94 -8.02 19.84
CA ALA A 110 18.94 -9.09 19.77
C ALA A 110 19.38 -10.27 18.89
N ALA A 111 20.20 -10.01 17.87
CA ALA A 111 20.85 -11.06 17.09
C ALA A 111 22.07 -11.70 17.83
N GLY A 112 22.40 -11.25 19.04
CA GLY A 112 23.52 -11.75 19.85
C GLY A 112 24.90 -11.24 19.41
N LEU A 113 24.95 -10.17 18.64
CA LEU A 113 26.15 -9.70 17.92
C LEU A 113 26.91 -8.60 18.65
N ILE A 114 26.29 -7.91 19.61
CA ILE A 114 26.96 -7.02 20.56
C ILE A 114 26.48 -7.37 21.98
N ALA A 115 27.29 -7.09 22.99
CA ALA A 115 27.03 -7.55 24.36
C ALA A 115 25.89 -6.79 25.06
N ALA A 116 25.53 -5.62 24.55
CA ALA A 116 24.44 -4.79 25.04
C ALA A 116 23.86 -3.97 23.88
N ASP A 117 22.58 -3.60 23.98
CA ASP A 117 21.92 -2.64 23.11
C ASP A 117 22.44 -1.23 23.41
N ASP A 118 23.68 -0.97 22.98
CA ASP A 118 24.39 0.28 23.24
C ASP A 118 25.11 0.76 21.97
N VAL A 119 24.71 1.95 21.51
CA VAL A 119 25.26 2.64 20.35
C VAL A 119 26.75 2.91 20.50
N MET A 120 27.25 3.16 21.71
CA MET A 120 28.67 3.40 21.95
C MET A 120 29.49 2.13 21.86
N LEU A 121 28.92 0.98 22.23
CA LEU A 121 29.51 -0.35 21.99
C LEU A 121 29.52 -0.71 20.50
N LEU A 122 28.41 -0.45 19.79
CA LEU A 122 28.35 -0.58 18.34
C LEU A 122 29.37 0.34 17.65
N LYS A 123 29.56 1.57 18.13
CA LYS A 123 30.60 2.48 17.64
C LYS A 123 31.99 1.97 17.99
N ALA A 124 32.24 1.54 19.22
CA ALA A 124 33.56 1.08 19.66
C ALA A 124 34.05 -0.17 18.91
N ASP A 125 33.17 -1.15 18.71
CA ASP A 125 33.48 -2.42 18.02
C ASP A 125 33.77 -2.24 16.51
N TYR A 126 33.25 -1.18 15.89
CA TYR A 126 33.30 -0.99 14.42
C TYR A 126 34.05 0.27 13.96
N ILE A 127 34.28 1.28 14.80
CA ILE A 127 35.00 2.53 14.46
C ILE A 127 36.50 2.47 14.82
N THR A 128 36.92 1.55 15.70
CA THR A 128 38.34 1.46 16.15
C THR A 128 39.25 0.61 15.24
N ILE A 129 38.82 0.29 14.02
CA ILE A 129 39.65 -0.46 13.06
C ILE A 129 40.67 0.50 12.42
N ASP A 130 41.88 0.57 12.99
CA ASP A 130 42.99 1.41 12.51
C ASP A 130 43.44 1.13 11.05
N GLU A 131 42.95 0.06 10.42
CA GLU A 131 43.29 -0.35 9.05
C GLU A 131 42.14 -0.21 8.03
N TRP A 132 41.14 0.64 8.31
CA TRP A 132 39.97 0.81 7.47
C TRP A 132 39.77 2.26 6.99
N PRO A 133 39.73 2.58 5.66
CA PRO A 133 39.98 1.75 4.48
C PRO A 133 41.44 1.87 3.95
N PRO A 134 41.88 0.99 3.01
CA PRO A 134 43.25 0.96 2.52
C PRO A 134 43.72 2.28 1.90
N VAL A 135 44.97 2.62 2.20
CA VAL A 135 45.73 3.82 1.81
C VAL A 135 45.73 4.05 0.29
N LEU A 136 44.65 4.61 -0.25
CA LEU A 136 44.58 5.18 -1.59
C LEU A 136 43.72 6.45 -1.55
N GLY A 137 44.37 7.58 -1.29
CA GLY A 137 43.85 8.91 -1.57
C GLY A 137 43.00 9.52 -0.46
N ASN A 138 43.46 10.66 0.04
CA ASN A 138 42.80 11.48 1.04
C ASN A 138 41.35 11.84 0.67
N LEU A 139 40.50 11.90 1.70
CA LEU A 139 39.08 12.33 1.75
C LEU A 139 38.05 11.18 1.68
N PHE A 140 37.90 10.46 2.79
CA PHE A 140 36.68 9.69 3.08
C PHE A 140 36.18 10.04 4.49
N ASN A 141 35.18 10.93 4.57
CA ASN A 141 34.44 11.27 5.80
C ASN A 141 32.93 10.94 5.70
N THR A 142 32.51 10.10 4.74
CA THR A 142 31.14 9.57 4.67
C THR A 142 31.09 8.21 5.37
N SER A 143 30.96 8.21 6.69
CA SER A 143 30.53 6.99 7.38
C SER A 143 29.02 6.82 7.19
N ILE A 144 28.55 5.57 7.14
CA ILE A 144 27.12 5.23 7.19
C ILE A 144 26.42 5.82 8.43
N PHE A 145 27.19 6.29 9.40
CA PHE A 145 26.73 6.91 10.64
C PHE A 145 26.59 8.45 10.56
N ALA A 146 26.77 9.06 9.38
CA ALA A 146 26.71 10.52 9.17
C ALA A 146 25.53 10.96 8.28
N TRP A 147 24.44 10.19 8.24
CA TRP A 147 23.30 10.43 7.35
C TRP A 147 22.17 11.21 8.04
N SER A 148 21.56 12.17 7.31
CA SER A 148 20.37 12.92 7.77
C SER A 148 19.13 12.49 6.97
N TYR A 149 18.02 12.27 7.65
CA TYR A 149 16.74 11.81 7.09
C TYR A 149 15.69 12.93 7.08
N GLU A 150 16.07 14.12 6.61
CA GLU A 150 15.15 15.26 6.54
C GLU A 150 14.05 15.08 5.48
N ASP A 151 12.87 15.66 5.76
CA ASP A 151 11.63 15.47 5.00
C ASP A 151 11.80 15.73 3.48
N ALA A 152 12.71 16.62 3.09
CA ALA A 152 13.03 16.94 1.70
C ALA A 152 13.43 15.70 0.84
N SER A 153 13.92 14.64 1.49
CA SER A 153 14.39 13.39 0.86
C SER A 153 13.26 12.45 0.39
N PHE A 154 12.01 12.65 0.83
CA PHE A 154 10.96 11.63 0.69
C PHE A 154 9.87 11.95 -0.34
N TRP A 155 9.92 13.14 -0.94
CA TRP A 155 8.89 13.57 -1.87
C TRP A 155 9.18 13.06 -3.28
N ARG A 156 8.53 11.94 -3.68
CA ARG A 156 8.10 11.55 -5.06
C ARG A 156 8.50 10.12 -5.53
N GLY A 157 8.21 9.09 -4.73
CA GLY A 157 8.24 7.69 -5.19
C GLY A 157 6.91 6.98 -4.98
N LYS A 158 6.57 5.97 -5.80
CA LYS A 158 5.46 5.05 -5.50
C LYS A 158 5.78 4.26 -4.23
N ALA A 159 4.76 3.98 -3.42
CA ALA A 159 4.82 3.04 -2.32
C ALA A 159 5.31 1.67 -2.84
N VAL A 160 6.41 1.16 -2.29
CA VAL A 160 7.00 -0.14 -2.64
C VAL A 160 7.09 -1.00 -1.37
N SER A 161 6.81 -2.29 -1.52
CA SER A 161 6.84 -3.24 -0.40
C SER A 161 8.27 -3.56 0.03
N CYS A 162 8.48 -3.81 1.33
CA CYS A 162 9.79 -4.21 1.87
C CYS A 162 10.32 -5.53 1.23
N ALA A 163 9.43 -6.40 0.73
CA ALA A 163 9.82 -7.59 -0.01
C ALA A 163 10.64 -7.27 -1.28
N GLU A 164 10.32 -6.17 -1.97
CA GLU A 164 11.08 -5.73 -3.15
C GLU A 164 12.46 -5.19 -2.76
N VAL A 165 12.57 -4.46 -1.64
CA VAL A 165 13.85 -3.97 -1.12
C VAL A 165 14.77 -5.13 -0.72
N VAL A 166 14.21 -6.16 -0.09
CA VAL A 166 14.96 -7.37 0.30
C VAL A 166 15.40 -8.18 -0.93
N ALA A 167 14.54 -8.28 -1.95
CA ALA A 167 14.91 -8.89 -3.23
C ALA A 167 16.08 -8.15 -3.89
N TYR A 168 16.09 -6.81 -3.84
CA TYR A 168 17.23 -6.01 -4.29
C TYR A 168 18.49 -6.26 -3.46
N ALA A 169 18.39 -6.25 -2.12
CA ALA A 169 19.53 -6.48 -1.23
C ALA A 169 20.16 -7.87 -1.45
N LYS A 170 19.33 -8.89 -1.64
CA LYS A 170 19.75 -10.26 -1.96
C LYS A 170 20.38 -10.35 -3.35
N SER A 171 19.81 -9.66 -4.33
CA SER A 171 20.43 -9.57 -5.66
C SER A 171 21.80 -8.88 -5.58
N MET A 172 21.93 -7.81 -4.78
CA MET A 172 23.18 -7.06 -4.62
C MET A 172 24.28 -7.88 -3.94
N SER A 173 23.95 -8.64 -2.89
CA SER A 173 24.91 -9.51 -2.19
C SER A 173 25.42 -10.65 -3.09
N LEU A 174 24.56 -11.19 -3.95
CA LEU A 174 24.88 -12.32 -4.83
C LEU A 174 25.54 -11.89 -6.16
N THR A 175 25.09 -10.78 -6.77
CA THR A 175 25.42 -10.44 -8.17
C THR A 175 26.22 -9.14 -8.36
N ARG A 176 26.55 -8.42 -7.27
CA ARG A 176 27.23 -7.10 -7.25
C ARG A 176 26.36 -5.95 -7.80
N PHE A 177 26.81 -4.70 -7.67
CA PHE A 177 26.30 -3.61 -8.50
C PHE A 177 26.70 -3.89 -9.95
N LYS A 178 25.75 -3.86 -10.89
CA LYS A 178 26.10 -3.77 -12.31
C LYS A 178 26.86 -2.46 -12.51
N GLU A 179 28.11 -2.53 -12.96
CA GLU A 179 28.87 -1.34 -13.37
C GLU A 179 28.01 -0.48 -14.31
N GLY A 180 27.72 0.75 -13.90
CA GLY A 180 26.89 1.70 -14.65
C GLY A 180 25.50 2.01 -14.06
N GLU A 181 25.06 1.29 -13.02
CA GLU A 181 23.88 1.68 -12.23
C GLU A 181 24.23 2.78 -11.22
N ILE A 182 23.64 3.96 -11.39
CA ILE A 182 23.92 5.15 -10.57
C ILE A 182 22.96 5.22 -9.38
N VAL A 183 23.50 5.45 -8.18
CA VAL A 183 22.74 5.79 -6.98
C VAL A 183 22.87 7.30 -6.76
N ALA A 184 21.75 8.03 -6.77
CA ALA A 184 21.74 9.50 -6.73
C ALA A 184 21.50 10.04 -5.31
N ALA A 185 22.34 10.99 -4.87
CA ALA A 185 22.16 11.81 -3.68
C ALA A 185 22.11 13.31 -4.05
N ARG A 186 21.49 14.15 -3.23
CA ARG A 186 21.37 15.61 -3.40
C ARG A 186 22.12 16.36 -2.28
N PHE A 187 22.50 17.60 -2.58
CA PHE A 187 22.97 18.62 -1.62
C PHE A 187 21.99 19.81 -1.66
N ASP A 188 21.83 20.52 -0.54
CA ASP A 188 20.95 21.70 -0.46
C ASP A 188 21.44 22.91 -1.27
N SER A 189 22.76 23.05 -1.47
CA SER A 189 23.36 24.09 -2.30
C SER A 189 24.69 23.62 -2.89
N TRP A 190 24.81 23.61 -4.23
CA TRP A 190 26.09 23.39 -4.92
C TRP A 190 26.30 24.42 -6.03
N PRO A 191 27.50 25.05 -6.14
CA PRO A 191 28.65 24.91 -5.24
C PRO A 191 28.39 25.50 -3.83
N PRO A 192 29.15 25.11 -2.80
CA PRO A 192 29.12 25.80 -1.52
C PRO A 192 29.42 27.30 -1.70
N PRO A 193 28.85 28.18 -0.86
CA PRO A 193 29.20 29.61 -0.86
C PRO A 193 30.72 29.81 -0.68
N ASP A 194 31.31 30.76 -1.41
CA ASP A 194 32.77 30.99 -1.45
C ASP A 194 33.40 31.38 -0.09
N ASP A 195 32.57 31.67 0.91
CA ASP A 195 32.93 32.12 2.26
C ASP A 195 32.85 31.02 3.34
N MET A 196 32.53 29.78 2.97
CA MET A 196 32.53 28.64 3.90
C MET A 196 33.96 28.24 4.30
N LYS A 197 34.21 28.18 5.62
CA LYS A 197 35.53 27.79 6.16
C LYS A 197 35.76 26.27 5.99
N PRO A 198 37.01 25.79 5.83
CA PRO A 198 37.33 24.37 5.68
C PRO A 198 36.79 23.47 6.80
N ASP A 199 36.60 24.03 7.99
CA ASP A 199 36.09 23.30 9.16
C ASP A 199 34.56 23.06 9.08
N GLU A 200 33.85 23.86 8.26
CA GLU A 200 32.41 23.75 7.97
C GLU A 200 32.11 22.89 6.73
N GLU A 201 33.12 22.53 5.92
CA GLU A 201 32.98 21.54 4.83
C GLU A 201 32.51 20.17 5.36
N MET A 202 32.83 19.85 6.62
CA MET A 202 32.30 18.66 7.29
C MET A 202 30.79 18.71 7.58
N GLY A 203 30.18 19.90 7.60
CA GLY A 203 28.74 20.08 7.77
C GLY A 203 27.93 19.67 6.52
N ILE A 204 28.46 19.96 5.33
CA ILE A 204 27.82 19.61 4.04
C ILE A 204 27.72 18.10 3.84
N VAL A 205 28.70 17.35 4.33
CA VAL A 205 28.73 15.87 4.22
C VAL A 205 27.69 15.21 5.13
N ARG A 206 27.20 15.92 6.17
CA ARG A 206 26.12 15.43 7.07
C ARG A 206 24.71 15.58 6.49
N LEU A 207 24.57 16.22 5.32
CA LEU A 207 23.30 16.57 4.68
C LEU A 207 23.13 15.89 3.32
N LEU A 208 23.34 14.58 3.27
CA LEU A 208 23.01 13.78 2.09
C LEU A 208 21.48 13.59 2.02
N GLN A 209 20.81 14.30 1.12
CA GLN A 209 19.37 14.13 0.89
C GLN A 209 19.10 13.11 -0.23
N PHE A 210 18.14 12.21 -0.03
CA PHE A 210 17.83 11.17 -1.00
C PHE A 210 16.83 11.67 -2.06
N GLY A 211 16.94 11.18 -3.30
CA GLY A 211 15.88 11.34 -4.29
C GLY A 211 15.81 10.12 -5.19
N ASP A 212 14.59 9.68 -5.54
CA ASP A 212 14.21 8.64 -6.55
C ASP A 212 14.85 7.22 -6.41
N GLY A 213 16.08 7.08 -5.90
CA GLY A 213 16.81 5.84 -5.68
C GLY A 213 16.76 5.28 -4.25
N SER A 214 15.80 5.68 -3.42
CA SER A 214 15.71 5.29 -1.99
C SER A 214 15.68 3.78 -1.78
N GLN A 215 15.12 3.02 -2.73
CA GLN A 215 15.00 1.56 -2.67
C GLN A 215 16.35 0.85 -2.82
N LYS A 216 17.18 1.29 -3.77
CA LYS A 216 18.52 0.73 -4.00
C LYS A 216 19.48 1.12 -2.90
N MET A 217 19.31 2.31 -2.34
CA MET A 217 20.10 2.77 -1.20
C MET A 217 19.77 2.01 0.08
N LEU A 218 18.48 1.75 0.35
CA LEU A 218 18.08 0.93 1.50
C LEU A 218 18.52 -0.53 1.35
N ALA A 219 18.42 -1.08 0.14
CA ALA A 219 18.97 -2.40 -0.17
C ALA A 219 20.49 -2.46 0.02
N ALA A 220 21.22 -1.43 -0.42
CA ALA A 220 22.66 -1.27 -0.19
C ALA A 220 23.01 -1.20 1.30
N MET A 221 22.22 -0.49 2.10
CA MET A 221 22.40 -0.38 3.55
C MET A 221 22.18 -1.73 4.24
N ILE A 222 21.13 -2.47 3.87
CA ILE A 222 20.88 -3.83 4.40
C ILE A 222 22.06 -4.74 4.07
N THR A 223 22.54 -4.74 2.82
CA THR A 223 23.72 -5.51 2.42
C THR A 223 24.96 -5.10 3.21
N TRP A 224 25.16 -3.80 3.45
CA TRP A 224 26.29 -3.29 4.24
C TRP A 224 26.27 -3.78 5.68
N ILE A 225 25.12 -3.68 6.36
CA ILE A 225 24.96 -4.20 7.72
C ILE A 225 25.30 -5.69 7.73
N CYS A 226 24.77 -6.47 6.80
CA CYS A 226 25.08 -7.89 6.70
C CYS A 226 26.57 -8.19 6.48
N ILE A 227 27.30 -7.35 5.73
CA ILE A 227 28.77 -7.49 5.58
C ILE A 227 29.48 -7.27 6.92
N LEU A 228 29.08 -6.25 7.68
CA LEU A 228 29.62 -5.98 9.01
C LEU A 228 29.34 -7.14 9.99
N LEU A 229 28.13 -7.71 9.93
CA LEU A 229 27.75 -8.84 10.78
C LEU A 229 28.53 -10.12 10.45
N VAL A 230 28.71 -10.42 9.16
CA VAL A 230 29.51 -11.58 8.72
C VAL A 230 30.99 -11.37 9.02
N TRP A 231 31.51 -10.13 8.91
CA TRP A 231 32.89 -9.81 9.27
C TRP A 231 33.24 -10.21 10.72
N LYS A 232 32.35 -9.98 11.69
CA LYS A 232 32.58 -10.33 13.09
C LYS A 232 32.75 -11.84 13.32
N GLY A 233 32.11 -12.68 12.50
CA GLY A 233 32.24 -14.14 12.56
C GLY A 233 33.50 -14.70 11.87
N HIS A 234 34.03 -14.00 10.86
CA HIS A 234 35.15 -14.50 10.05
C HIS A 234 36.48 -13.74 10.27
N GLY A 235 36.47 -12.66 11.06
CA GLY A 235 37.66 -11.88 11.43
C GLY A 235 38.11 -10.85 10.36
N PRO A 236 39.08 -9.97 10.71
CA PRO A 236 39.59 -8.87 9.86
C PRO A 236 40.08 -9.28 8.48
N ASP A 237 40.64 -10.48 8.32
CA ASP A 237 41.13 -10.95 7.04
C ASP A 237 40.03 -11.23 6.01
N ALA A 238 38.78 -11.49 6.46
CA ALA A 238 37.64 -11.69 5.57
C ALA A 238 37.33 -10.42 4.76
N LEU A 239 37.54 -9.24 5.35
CA LEU A 239 37.36 -7.96 4.66
C LEU A 239 38.43 -7.72 3.59
N ARG A 240 39.59 -8.36 3.71
CA ARG A 240 40.69 -8.28 2.72
C ARG A 240 40.47 -9.20 1.52
N ALA A 241 39.46 -10.08 1.57
CA ALA A 241 39.12 -10.95 0.44
C ALA A 241 38.87 -10.09 -0.82
N PRO A 242 39.49 -10.40 -1.98
CA PRO A 242 39.43 -9.54 -3.17
C PRO A 242 38.01 -9.17 -3.61
N MET A 243 37.06 -10.08 -3.44
CA MET A 243 35.65 -9.87 -3.80
C MET A 243 34.91 -8.97 -2.80
N VAL A 244 35.28 -9.01 -1.52
CA VAL A 244 34.74 -8.13 -0.48
C VAL A 244 35.28 -6.73 -0.66
N GLN A 245 36.59 -6.62 -0.89
CA GLN A 245 37.22 -5.37 -1.33
C GLN A 245 36.56 -4.83 -2.60
N THR A 246 36.14 -5.69 -3.54
CA THR A 246 35.40 -5.26 -4.75
C THR A 246 33.99 -4.78 -4.41
N MET A 247 33.25 -5.46 -3.54
CA MET A 247 31.91 -5.07 -3.11
C MET A 247 31.94 -3.76 -2.30
N ILE A 248 32.88 -3.65 -1.36
CA ILE A 248 33.16 -2.42 -0.60
C ILE A 248 33.59 -1.31 -1.56
N ARG A 249 34.53 -1.56 -2.48
CA ARG A 249 34.90 -0.57 -3.51
C ARG A 249 33.71 -0.21 -4.39
N SER A 250 32.77 -1.11 -4.66
CA SER A 250 31.55 -0.79 -5.42
C SER A 250 30.60 0.10 -4.61
N PHE A 251 30.54 -0.06 -3.28
CA PHE A 251 29.84 0.87 -2.38
C PHE A 251 30.57 2.21 -2.25
N LEU A 252 31.91 2.22 -2.23
CA LEU A 252 32.76 3.40 -2.07
C LEU A 252 33.01 4.17 -3.39
N ALA A 253 32.85 3.51 -4.54
CA ALA A 253 33.03 4.07 -5.88
C ALA A 253 31.68 4.38 -6.56
N ILE A 254 30.59 4.47 -5.79
CA ILE A 254 29.33 5.03 -6.28
C ILE A 254 29.63 6.47 -6.69
N ALA A 255 29.80 6.69 -7.99
CA ALA A 255 29.97 8.02 -8.53
C ALA A 255 28.69 8.82 -8.26
N THR A 256 28.79 9.86 -7.43
CA THR A 256 27.82 10.95 -7.32
C THR A 256 27.81 11.74 -8.62
N THR A 257 27.28 11.14 -9.68
CA THR A 257 27.14 11.77 -10.99
C THR A 257 25.66 11.84 -11.34
N VAL A 258 25.17 13.06 -11.47
CA VAL A 258 23.84 13.35 -12.03
C VAL A 258 23.82 12.80 -13.45
N LYS A 259 23.19 11.65 -13.68
CA LYS A 259 22.85 11.20 -15.04
C LYS A 259 21.71 12.09 -15.56
N SER A 260 22.04 13.21 -16.20
CA SER A 260 21.18 13.68 -17.29
C SER A 260 21.62 12.91 -18.53
N THR A 261 20.76 12.02 -19.04
CA THR A 261 21.04 11.24 -20.26
C THR A 261 20.99 12.08 -21.53
N GLU A 262 20.74 13.38 -21.42
CA GLU A 262 20.95 14.36 -22.47
C GLU A 262 21.81 15.48 -21.91
N ILE A 263 22.78 15.94 -22.68
CA ILE A 263 23.57 17.14 -22.40
C ILE A 263 22.58 18.30 -22.37
N MET A 264 21.97 18.55 -21.22
CA MET A 264 21.19 19.75 -20.97
C MET A 264 22.20 20.81 -20.53
N SER A 265 22.32 21.84 -21.36
CA SER A 265 23.35 22.88 -21.32
C SER A 265 23.37 23.70 -20.04
N SER A 266 22.32 23.64 -19.21
CA SER A 266 22.24 24.34 -17.94
C SER A 266 21.47 23.56 -16.85
N PRO A 267 21.77 23.77 -15.56
CA PRO A 267 20.96 23.28 -14.43
C PRO A 267 19.47 23.64 -14.53
N LEU A 268 19.19 24.78 -15.17
CA LEU A 268 17.85 25.29 -15.47
C LEU A 268 17.11 24.36 -16.44
N ASP A 269 17.75 23.96 -17.53
CA ASP A 269 17.18 23.05 -18.54
C ASP A 269 16.77 21.70 -17.91
N ALA A 270 17.63 21.15 -17.05
CA ALA A 270 17.36 19.89 -16.33
C ALA A 270 16.22 20.03 -15.30
N MET A 271 16.11 21.19 -14.64
CA MET A 271 14.94 21.48 -13.79
C MET A 271 13.66 21.54 -14.62
N MET A 272 13.70 22.23 -15.77
CA MET A 272 12.55 22.43 -16.65
C MET A 272 12.04 21.13 -17.28
N GLY A 273 12.92 20.25 -17.76
CA GLY A 273 12.53 18.93 -18.29
C GLY A 273 11.86 18.05 -17.25
N ARG A 274 12.43 17.99 -16.04
CA ARG A 274 11.83 17.24 -14.93
C ARG A 274 10.45 17.79 -14.54
N ARG A 275 10.22 19.10 -14.60
CA ARG A 275 8.92 19.70 -14.29
C ARG A 275 7.88 19.48 -15.38
N ALA A 276 8.28 19.54 -16.65
CA ALA A 276 7.41 19.21 -17.78
C ALA A 276 6.98 17.74 -17.74
N ASP A 277 7.90 16.81 -17.50
CA ASP A 277 7.60 15.38 -17.32
C ASP A 277 6.69 15.13 -16.11
N GLN A 278 6.92 15.85 -15.01
CA GLN A 278 6.03 15.79 -13.84
C GLN A 278 4.62 16.26 -14.16
N ASN A 279 4.45 17.35 -14.93
CA ASN A 279 3.13 17.84 -15.31
C ASN A 279 2.39 16.84 -16.22
N VAL A 280 3.12 16.18 -17.13
CA VAL A 280 2.58 15.10 -17.97
C VAL A 280 2.13 13.90 -17.11
N ALA A 281 2.93 13.51 -16.12
CA ALA A 281 2.63 12.42 -15.20
C ALA A 281 1.55 12.77 -14.17
N ALA A 282 1.42 14.04 -13.80
CA ALA A 282 0.53 14.57 -12.75
C ALA A 282 -0.95 14.72 -13.18
N ARG A 283 -1.40 14.00 -14.21
CA ARG A 283 -2.84 13.74 -14.45
C ARG A 283 -3.58 13.17 -13.20
N VAL A 284 -2.86 12.86 -12.12
CA VAL A 284 -3.35 12.36 -10.83
C VAL A 284 -3.43 13.43 -9.71
N GLN A 285 -2.64 14.53 -9.72
CA GLN A 285 -2.76 15.62 -8.71
C GLN A 285 -2.31 17.02 -9.22
N PRO A 286 -3.12 18.09 -9.08
CA PRO A 286 -2.78 19.44 -9.54
C PRO A 286 -1.74 20.14 -8.61
N ILE A 287 -0.72 20.77 -9.21
CA ILE A 287 0.30 21.60 -8.52
C ILE A 287 -0.35 22.84 -7.87
N SER A 288 0.04 23.24 -6.66
CA SER A 288 -0.55 24.42 -5.98
C SER A 288 -0.05 25.77 -6.51
N SER A 289 -0.76 26.87 -6.19
CA SER A 289 -0.30 28.23 -6.56
C SER A 289 1.04 28.59 -5.91
N PHE A 290 1.27 28.22 -4.65
CA PHE A 290 2.54 28.43 -3.97
C PHE A 290 3.70 27.62 -4.57
N GLN A 291 3.44 26.37 -4.99
CA GLN A 291 4.46 25.56 -5.66
C GLN A 291 4.85 26.17 -7.01
N TRP A 292 3.89 26.72 -7.76
CA TRP A 292 4.19 27.48 -8.97
C TRP A 292 5.02 28.73 -8.69
N ALA A 293 4.69 29.46 -7.63
CA ALA A 293 5.47 30.64 -7.22
C ALA A 293 6.92 30.26 -6.90
N GLY A 294 7.15 29.19 -6.14
CA GLY A 294 8.50 28.69 -5.86
C GLY A 294 9.27 28.28 -7.12
N ILE A 295 8.59 27.72 -8.12
CA ILE A 295 9.23 27.39 -9.41
C ILE A 295 9.67 28.67 -10.14
N LEU A 296 8.80 29.68 -10.23
CA LEU A 296 9.11 30.94 -10.90
C LEU A 296 10.19 31.75 -10.16
N VAL A 297 10.13 31.76 -8.84
CA VAL A 297 11.15 32.40 -7.98
C VAL A 297 12.52 31.74 -8.16
N ASN A 298 12.58 30.40 -8.16
CA ASN A 298 13.84 29.68 -8.35
C ASN A 298 14.37 29.75 -9.78
N PHE A 299 13.50 29.97 -10.77
CA PHE A 299 13.88 30.16 -12.17
C PHE A 299 14.71 31.43 -12.39
N LEU A 300 14.57 32.44 -11.52
CA LEU A 300 15.16 33.77 -11.72
C LEU A 300 16.49 34.04 -11.00
N GLN A 301 17.07 33.05 -10.30
CA GLN A 301 18.37 33.10 -9.58
C GLN A 301 19.09 34.47 -9.56
N GLY A 302 18.56 35.45 -8.82
CA GLY A 302 19.25 36.70 -8.51
C GLY A 302 18.60 38.03 -8.95
N ASP A 303 17.58 38.04 -9.81
CA ASP A 303 17.01 39.32 -10.31
C ASP A 303 15.47 39.38 -10.18
N ARG A 304 14.97 39.29 -8.93
CA ARG A 304 13.52 39.36 -8.64
C ARG A 304 12.89 40.70 -9.02
N ASP A 305 13.66 41.77 -9.05
CA ASP A 305 13.14 43.14 -9.20
C ASP A 305 13.04 43.61 -10.65
N SER A 306 13.58 42.85 -11.62
CA SER A 306 13.70 43.30 -13.02
C SER A 306 12.66 42.73 -13.99
N GLU A 307 11.87 41.72 -13.59
CA GLU A 307 10.95 41.01 -14.49
C GLU A 307 9.52 40.93 -13.93
N SER A 308 8.51 41.21 -14.78
CA SER A 308 7.11 41.08 -14.36
C SER A 308 6.67 39.61 -14.32
N PHE A 309 5.67 39.27 -13.50
CA PHE A 309 5.13 37.90 -13.43
C PHE A 309 4.66 37.36 -14.79
N ASP A 310 4.11 38.23 -15.65
CA ASP A 310 3.68 37.83 -16.99
C ASP A 310 4.89 37.49 -17.89
N ASP A 311 6.01 38.20 -17.74
CA ASP A 311 7.28 37.86 -18.42
C ASP A 311 7.84 36.52 -17.92
N MET A 312 7.77 36.26 -16.61
CA MET A 312 8.23 34.98 -16.03
C MET A 312 7.44 33.78 -16.58
N ILE A 313 6.11 33.90 -16.66
CA ILE A 313 5.27 32.86 -17.27
C ILE A 313 5.61 32.69 -18.75
N GLN A 314 5.78 33.79 -19.48
CA GLN A 314 6.11 33.74 -20.89
C GLN A 314 7.47 33.08 -21.13
N LYS A 315 8.48 33.38 -20.31
CA LYS A 315 9.80 32.74 -20.35
C LYS A 315 9.74 31.25 -20.03
N TYR A 316 8.96 30.86 -19.02
CA TYR A 316 8.74 29.45 -18.71
C TYR A 316 8.07 28.72 -19.89
N ASN A 317 6.97 29.27 -20.41
CA ASN A 317 6.18 28.64 -21.47
C ASN A 317 6.89 28.60 -22.83
N SER A 318 7.77 29.57 -23.09
CA SER A 318 8.60 29.62 -24.31
C SER A 318 9.87 28.77 -24.20
N HIS A 319 10.15 28.19 -23.03
CA HIS A 319 11.34 27.37 -22.83
C HIS A 319 11.32 26.14 -23.76
N PRO A 320 12.41 25.84 -24.51
CA PRO A 320 12.41 24.80 -25.54
C PRO A 320 11.95 23.42 -25.04
N VAL A 321 12.33 23.06 -23.81
CA VAL A 321 11.94 21.80 -23.17
C VAL A 321 10.43 21.76 -22.88
N VAL A 322 9.83 22.85 -22.40
CA VAL A 322 8.40 22.94 -22.12
C VAL A 322 7.60 22.87 -23.43
N VAL A 323 8.06 23.57 -24.47
CA VAL A 323 7.45 23.57 -25.81
C VAL A 323 7.53 22.18 -26.46
N ALA A 324 8.61 21.42 -26.25
CA ALA A 324 8.76 20.07 -26.79
C ALA A 324 7.70 19.10 -26.23
N HIS A 325 7.31 19.25 -24.97
CA HIS A 325 6.25 18.43 -24.35
C HIS A 325 4.83 18.85 -24.76
N ASP A 326 4.63 20.09 -25.22
CA ASP A 326 3.30 20.62 -25.57
C ASP A 326 2.80 20.14 -26.96
N ARG A 327 3.69 19.60 -27.81
CA ARG A 327 3.37 19.15 -29.18
C ARG A 327 2.56 17.83 -29.27
N ASN A 328 2.35 17.11 -28.16
CA ASN A 328 1.66 15.81 -28.13
C ASN A 328 0.13 15.90 -27.82
N GLU A 329 -0.56 16.94 -28.30
CA GLU A 329 -2.02 17.16 -28.20
C GLU A 329 -2.62 17.27 -26.78
N SER A 330 -1.82 17.22 -25.71
CA SER A 330 -2.33 17.17 -24.32
C SER A 330 -2.36 18.51 -23.56
N GLY A 331 -1.73 19.58 -24.05
CA GLY A 331 -1.65 20.88 -23.35
C GLY A 331 -0.98 20.80 -21.98
N SER A 332 -0.18 19.75 -21.72
CA SER A 332 0.27 19.38 -20.37
C SER A 332 1.66 19.88 -20.00
N GLY A 333 2.41 20.44 -20.96
CA GLY A 333 3.73 21.03 -20.70
C GLY A 333 3.63 22.49 -20.25
N SER A 334 2.76 23.27 -20.89
CA SER A 334 2.62 24.71 -20.68
C SER A 334 1.82 25.05 -19.40
N ILE A 335 2.18 26.16 -18.77
CA ILE A 335 1.46 26.74 -17.63
C ILE A 335 0.14 27.32 -18.15
N ALA A 336 -0.93 26.51 -18.11
CA ALA A 336 -2.31 26.96 -18.25
C ALA A 336 -2.93 27.14 -16.84
N LEU A 337 -2.61 28.24 -16.17
CA LEU A 337 -3.26 28.59 -14.90
C LEU A 337 -4.64 29.19 -15.18
N ASP A 338 -5.66 28.72 -14.46
CA ASP A 338 -6.92 29.45 -14.39
C ASP A 338 -6.69 30.85 -13.77
N GLY A 339 -7.63 31.78 -14.00
CA GLY A 339 -7.47 33.17 -13.57
C GLY A 339 -7.27 33.34 -12.06
N ARG A 340 -7.86 32.47 -11.23
CA ARG A 340 -7.70 32.55 -9.76
C ARG A 340 -6.31 32.07 -9.36
N LYS A 341 -5.87 30.96 -9.94
CA LYS A 341 -4.55 30.40 -9.69
C LYS A 341 -3.45 31.33 -10.16
N LYS A 342 -3.62 31.94 -11.34
CA LYS A 342 -2.72 32.98 -11.87
C LYS A 342 -2.57 34.13 -10.87
N MET A 343 -3.67 34.62 -10.30
CA MET A 343 -3.65 35.64 -9.26
C MET A 343 -2.97 35.17 -7.97
N GLY A 344 -3.19 33.92 -7.56
CA GLY A 344 -2.50 33.35 -6.39
C GLY A 344 -0.98 33.30 -6.57
N VAL A 345 -0.50 32.83 -7.72
CA VAL A 345 0.94 32.83 -8.01
C VAL A 345 1.49 34.25 -8.05
N ARG A 346 0.77 35.19 -8.70
CA ARG A 346 1.16 36.59 -8.75
C ARG A 346 1.31 37.19 -7.35
N ASN A 347 0.36 36.95 -6.45
CA ASN A 347 0.41 37.44 -5.08
C ASN A 347 1.64 36.91 -4.32
N TRP A 348 1.97 35.62 -4.49
CA TRP A 348 3.16 35.03 -3.88
C TRP A 348 4.48 35.57 -4.43
N VAL A 349 4.52 35.93 -5.73
CA VAL A 349 5.75 36.37 -6.40
C VAL A 349 5.97 37.88 -6.24
N GLU A 350 4.95 38.68 -6.53
CA GLU A 350 5.06 40.15 -6.63
C GLU A 350 4.65 40.87 -5.35
N SER A 351 3.80 40.25 -4.52
CA SER A 351 3.12 40.94 -3.41
C SER A 351 3.35 40.26 -2.06
N CYS A 352 4.30 39.33 -1.96
CA CYS A 352 4.66 38.66 -0.71
C CYS A 352 6.09 39.04 -0.31
N SER A 353 6.26 39.50 0.93
CA SER A 353 7.59 39.76 1.47
C SER A 353 8.38 38.45 1.62
N PRO A 354 9.72 38.50 1.54
CA PRO A 354 10.56 37.32 1.75
C PRO A 354 10.31 36.64 3.10
N GLU A 355 10.19 37.42 4.17
CA GLU A 355 9.99 36.91 5.53
C GLU A 355 8.63 36.19 5.65
N ALA A 356 7.58 36.78 5.08
CA ALA A 356 6.27 36.14 5.04
C ALA A 356 6.28 34.86 4.18
N TYR A 357 7.00 34.88 3.05
CA TYR A 357 7.16 33.70 2.19
C TYR A 357 7.84 32.55 2.93
N ASP A 358 8.87 32.84 3.74
CA ASP A 358 9.58 31.85 4.56
C ASP A 358 8.68 31.26 5.65
N VAL A 359 7.77 32.05 6.23
CA VAL A 359 6.77 31.52 7.19
C VAL A 359 5.89 30.46 6.52
N VAL A 360 5.45 30.69 5.27
CA VAL A 360 4.66 29.71 4.50
C VAL A 360 5.49 28.48 4.19
N LEU A 361 6.73 28.66 3.74
CA LEU A 361 7.66 27.57 3.44
C LEU A 361 7.90 26.69 4.67
N ASN A 362 8.19 27.31 5.82
CA ASN A 362 8.37 26.62 7.10
C ASN A 362 7.09 25.94 7.60
N SER A 363 5.91 26.38 7.18
CA SER A 363 4.65 25.69 7.52
C SER A 363 4.41 24.43 6.70
N MET A 364 5.14 24.26 5.59
CA MET A 364 5.01 23.12 4.68
C MET A 364 5.93 21.95 5.01
N GLN A 365 6.85 22.12 5.97
CA GLN A 365 7.73 21.04 6.43
C GLN A 365 6.89 19.89 6.99
N ASP A 366 5.95 20.18 7.89
CA ASP A 366 5.15 19.14 8.56
C ASP A 366 3.91 18.69 7.76
N LEU A 367 3.40 19.53 6.84
CA LEU A 367 2.10 19.35 6.18
C LEU A 367 2.11 19.84 4.73
N PRO A 368 1.52 19.09 3.78
CA PRO A 368 1.35 19.58 2.40
C PRO A 368 0.60 20.92 2.36
N TYR A 369 0.96 21.83 1.45
CA TYR A 369 0.34 23.16 1.30
C TYR A 369 -1.20 23.13 1.31
N LEU A 370 -1.80 22.15 0.62
CA LEU A 370 -3.25 21.97 0.53
C LEU A 370 -3.90 21.53 1.85
N LEU A 371 -3.11 21.08 2.82
CA LEU A 371 -3.51 20.72 4.19
C LEU A 371 -2.91 21.65 5.24
N GLY A 372 -2.12 22.65 4.85
CA GLY A 372 -1.50 23.62 5.74
C GLY A 372 -2.41 24.83 6.07
N PRO A 373 -1.91 25.81 6.84
CA PRO A 373 -2.68 26.97 7.29
C PRO A 373 -3.18 27.88 6.16
N PHE A 374 -2.41 28.04 5.08
CA PHE A 374 -2.67 29.02 4.03
C PHE A 374 -3.60 28.46 2.92
N GLY A 375 -3.25 27.35 2.27
CA GLY A 375 -4.11 26.75 1.22
C GLY A 375 -4.41 27.68 0.03
N GLU A 376 -5.22 27.23 -0.92
CA GLU A 376 -5.43 27.97 -2.18
C GLU A 376 -6.27 29.24 -2.03
N SER A 377 -7.33 29.21 -1.23
CA SER A 377 -8.21 30.37 -1.04
C SER A 377 -7.48 31.57 -0.43
N PHE A 378 -6.48 31.34 0.41
CA PHE A 378 -5.66 32.39 0.99
C PHE A 378 -4.80 33.09 -0.06
N ALA A 379 -4.16 32.32 -0.95
CA ALA A 379 -3.35 32.86 -2.04
C ALA A 379 -4.15 33.81 -2.95
N TYR A 380 -5.44 33.56 -3.13
CA TYR A 380 -6.31 34.34 -4.02
C TYR A 380 -6.82 35.65 -3.39
N THR A 381 -6.52 35.90 -2.12
CA THR A 381 -7.10 37.02 -1.39
C THR A 381 -6.09 38.18 -1.29
N ASN A 382 -6.19 39.13 -2.22
CA ASN A 382 -5.27 40.27 -2.34
C ASN A 382 -5.12 41.10 -1.05
N LEU A 383 -6.14 41.08 -0.17
CA LEU A 383 -6.13 41.78 1.12
C LEU A 383 -4.99 41.32 2.06
N TYR A 384 -4.44 40.13 1.84
CA TYR A 384 -3.39 39.53 2.65
C TYR A 384 -1.96 39.86 2.18
N PHE A 385 -1.86 40.62 1.08
CA PHE A 385 -0.60 40.87 0.40
C PHE A 385 -0.19 42.35 0.47
N LEU A 386 1.09 42.62 0.17
CA LEU A 386 1.72 43.94 0.29
C LEU A 386 0.94 45.02 -0.46
N GLY A 387 0.89 46.22 0.12
CA GLY A 387 0.21 47.37 -0.47
C GLY A 387 -1.33 47.34 -0.39
N SER A 388 -1.93 46.22 0.03
CA SER A 388 -3.37 46.15 0.27
C SER A 388 -3.83 47.12 1.36
N LYS A 389 -5.07 47.57 1.29
CA LYS A 389 -5.72 48.44 2.29
C LYS A 389 -6.88 47.70 2.93
N ALA A 390 -7.15 47.96 4.21
CA ALA A 390 -8.17 47.26 4.99
C ALA A 390 -9.62 47.43 4.50
N GLY A 391 -9.87 48.42 3.63
CA GLY A 391 -11.22 48.74 3.16
C GLY A 391 -12.16 49.19 4.28
N LEU A 392 -11.63 49.78 5.35
CA LEU A 392 -12.43 50.29 6.46
C LEU A 392 -13.19 51.55 5.99
N ASP A 393 -14.53 51.47 5.94
CA ASP A 393 -15.39 52.62 5.60
C ASP A 393 -15.06 53.80 6.52
N THR A 394 -14.80 54.99 5.96
CA THR A 394 -14.49 56.19 6.73
C THR A 394 -15.61 56.45 7.74
N ASN A 395 -15.32 56.32 9.03
CA ASN A 395 -16.29 56.65 10.08
C ASN A 395 -16.14 58.15 10.37
N PRO A 396 -17.12 59.02 10.02
CA PRO A 396 -16.99 60.46 10.17
C PRO A 396 -17.02 60.94 11.64
N ASP A 397 -17.36 60.06 12.60
CA ASP A 397 -17.53 60.39 14.02
C ASP A 397 -16.28 60.15 14.90
N THR A 398 -15.07 60.21 14.35
CA THR A 398 -13.82 59.99 15.12
C THR A 398 -13.48 61.08 16.14
N ASN A 399 -14.27 62.15 16.25
CA ASN A 399 -13.96 63.29 17.14
C ASN A 399 -14.36 63.09 18.61
N SER A 400 -15.02 61.98 18.99
CA SER A 400 -15.52 61.76 20.36
C SER A 400 -14.90 60.57 21.09
N VAL A 401 -13.82 59.98 20.58
CA VAL A 401 -13.19 58.80 21.20
C VAL A 401 -12.05 59.25 22.10
N ASP A 402 -12.04 58.74 23.35
CA ASP A 402 -11.02 58.95 24.37
C ASP A 402 -9.61 58.82 23.77
N GLY A 403 -8.96 59.96 23.52
CA GLY A 403 -7.56 60.02 23.12
C GLY A 403 -6.65 59.74 24.31
N PRO A 404 -5.33 59.67 24.07
CA PRO A 404 -4.34 59.61 25.14
C PRO A 404 -4.56 60.73 26.18
N MET A 405 -4.25 60.45 27.44
CA MET A 405 -4.33 61.48 28.49
C MET A 405 -3.39 62.65 28.17
N GLU A 406 -3.72 63.85 28.66
CA GLU A 406 -2.91 65.04 28.44
C GLU A 406 -1.47 64.83 28.95
N GLY A 407 -0.49 65.00 28.06
CA GLY A 407 0.93 64.78 28.37
C GLY A 407 1.43 63.34 28.22
N GLU A 408 0.56 62.38 27.87
CA GLU A 408 0.96 60.99 27.67
C GLU A 408 1.72 60.80 26.35
N SER A 409 2.80 60.03 26.39
CA SER A 409 3.48 59.59 25.16
C SER A 409 2.53 58.75 24.32
N SER A 410 2.39 59.08 23.04
CA SER A 410 1.51 58.36 22.11
C SER A 410 2.14 58.21 20.73
N VAL A 411 1.59 57.30 19.93
CA VAL A 411 1.96 57.07 18.53
C VAL A 411 0.76 57.34 17.63
N GLU A 412 0.98 58.03 16.50
CA GLU A 412 -0.05 58.24 15.48
C GLU A 412 -0.25 56.98 14.64
N VAL A 413 -1.50 56.69 14.29
CA VAL A 413 -1.86 55.48 13.53
C VAL A 413 -2.39 55.87 12.17
N ASP A 414 -1.85 55.25 11.12
CA ASP A 414 -2.41 55.31 9.77
C ASP A 414 -3.51 54.26 9.60
N TRP A 415 -4.76 54.74 9.68
CA TRP A 415 -5.97 53.92 9.52
C TRP A 415 -6.25 53.47 8.09
N ALA A 416 -5.45 53.87 7.10
CA ALA A 416 -5.44 53.18 5.81
C ALA A 416 -5.03 51.71 5.97
N LEU A 417 -4.30 51.39 7.06
CA LEU A 417 -3.79 50.07 7.42
C LEU A 417 -3.19 49.39 6.18
N ILE A 418 -2.23 50.05 5.56
CA ILE A 418 -1.52 49.52 4.40
C ILE A 418 -0.68 48.32 4.84
N MET A 419 -0.78 47.20 4.13
CA MET A 419 0.04 46.02 4.43
C MET A 419 1.51 46.30 4.11
N THR A 420 2.34 46.36 5.15
CA THR A 420 3.80 46.47 5.07
C THR A 420 4.46 45.09 5.15
N PRO A 421 5.74 44.94 4.77
CA PRO A 421 6.48 43.68 4.93
C PRO A 421 6.42 43.13 6.36
N LYS A 422 6.68 43.98 7.36
CA LYS A 422 6.65 43.55 8.76
C LYS A 422 5.25 43.15 9.23
N ALA A 423 4.21 43.86 8.78
CA ALA A 423 2.83 43.49 9.08
C ALA A 423 2.44 42.13 8.47
N GLN A 424 2.90 41.86 7.25
CA GLN A 424 2.61 40.62 6.54
C GLN A 424 3.27 39.41 7.21
N GLU A 425 4.54 39.55 7.61
CA GLU A 425 5.27 38.55 8.39
C GLU A 425 4.50 38.21 9.67
N LEU A 426 4.17 39.22 10.50
CA LEU A 426 3.41 39.05 11.74
C LEU A 426 2.05 38.41 11.52
N PHE A 427 1.35 38.79 10.44
CA PHE A 427 0.07 38.20 10.06
C PHE A 427 0.21 36.72 9.72
N PHE A 428 1.19 36.34 8.90
CA PHE A 428 1.36 34.95 8.49
C PHE A 428 1.82 34.06 9.65
N GLU A 429 2.72 34.55 10.51
CA GLU A 429 3.12 33.83 11.72
C GLU A 429 1.93 33.57 12.62
N LYS A 430 1.07 34.57 12.80
CA LYS A 430 -0.13 34.44 13.62
C LYS A 430 -1.12 33.43 13.05
N VAL A 431 -1.38 33.48 11.74
CA VAL A 431 -2.23 32.49 11.06
C VAL A 431 -1.67 31.07 11.24
N LYS A 432 -0.35 30.89 11.07
CA LYS A 432 0.34 29.61 11.29
C LYS A 432 0.17 29.12 12.74
N ASN A 433 0.41 29.98 13.73
CA ASN A 433 0.36 29.61 15.14
C ASN A 433 -1.06 29.28 15.61
N MET A 434 -2.07 30.06 15.18
CA MET A 434 -3.47 29.77 15.46
C MET A 434 -3.89 28.42 14.87
N TYR A 435 -3.49 28.13 13.63
CA TYR A 435 -3.75 26.84 12.98
C TYR A 435 -3.07 25.67 13.71
N ASN A 436 -1.80 25.82 14.08
CA ASN A 436 -1.06 24.79 14.80
C ASN A 436 -1.74 24.47 16.15
N ARG A 437 -2.16 25.49 16.89
CA ARG A 437 -2.89 25.32 18.16
C ARG A 437 -4.24 24.64 17.97
N ALA A 438 -5.00 25.02 16.95
CA ALA A 438 -6.31 24.45 16.67
C ALA A 438 -6.24 22.99 16.16
N THR A 439 -5.07 22.56 15.67
CA THR A 439 -4.88 21.23 15.05
C THR A 439 -4.03 20.26 15.86
N VAL A 440 -3.70 20.60 17.12
CA VAL A 440 -3.03 19.68 18.05
C VAL A 440 -3.90 18.44 18.25
N GLY A 441 -3.36 17.25 17.95
CA GLY A 441 -4.07 15.98 18.05
C GLY A 441 -5.07 15.69 16.91
N ILE A 442 -5.22 16.59 15.92
CA ILE A 442 -6.11 16.38 14.78
C ILE A 442 -5.38 15.65 13.63
N PRO A 443 -5.97 14.59 13.04
CA PRO A 443 -5.36 13.89 11.91
C PRO A 443 -5.12 14.81 10.69
N PRO A 444 -3.99 14.67 9.96
CA PRO A 444 -3.61 15.56 8.85
C PRO A 444 -4.70 15.81 7.80
N ALA A 445 -5.46 14.78 7.42
CA ALA A 445 -6.52 14.88 6.43
C ALA A 445 -7.70 15.77 6.85
N GLN A 446 -7.90 15.99 8.16
CA GLN A 446 -8.99 16.79 8.71
C GLN A 446 -8.57 18.22 9.08
N LYS A 447 -7.26 18.49 9.21
CA LYS A 447 -6.72 19.78 9.64
C LYS A 447 -7.19 20.96 8.77
N LYS A 448 -7.45 20.73 7.47
CA LYS A 448 -7.97 21.76 6.55
C LYS A 448 -9.25 22.48 7.02
N ARG A 449 -10.06 21.84 7.88
CA ARG A 449 -11.31 22.42 8.43
C ARG A 449 -11.07 23.46 9.53
N TYR A 450 -9.85 23.54 10.04
CA TYR A 450 -9.43 24.42 11.13
C TYR A 450 -8.66 25.65 10.63
N ARG A 451 -8.66 25.90 9.31
CA ARG A 451 -8.18 27.17 8.76
C ARG A 451 -9.09 28.29 9.24
N LEU A 452 -8.48 29.45 9.46
CA LEU A 452 -9.23 30.66 9.68
C LEU A 452 -10.12 30.95 8.46
N SER A 453 -11.36 31.31 8.75
CA SER A 453 -12.29 31.82 7.74
C SER A 453 -11.77 33.13 7.13
N PRO A 454 -12.23 33.52 5.93
CA PRO A 454 -11.84 34.79 5.32
C PRO A 454 -12.06 36.01 6.23
N ASP A 455 -13.14 36.02 7.02
CA ASP A 455 -13.47 37.13 7.92
C ASP A 455 -12.52 37.18 9.14
N GLU A 456 -12.18 36.02 9.70
CA GLU A 456 -11.17 35.91 10.75
C GLU A 456 -9.80 36.34 10.23
N CYS A 457 -9.39 35.87 9.04
CA CYS A 457 -8.15 36.31 8.40
C CYS A 457 -8.13 37.83 8.13
N GLY A 458 -9.24 38.42 7.68
CA GLY A 458 -9.35 39.87 7.50
C GLY A 458 -9.17 40.65 8.81
N THR A 459 -9.77 40.14 9.89
CA THR A 459 -9.60 40.72 11.24
C THR A 459 -8.16 40.63 11.71
N GLN A 460 -7.54 39.44 11.62
CA GLN A 460 -6.16 39.21 12.02
C GLN A 460 -5.17 40.02 11.18
N ARG A 461 -5.43 40.18 9.88
CA ARG A 461 -4.66 41.06 9.00
C ARG A 461 -4.67 42.50 9.50
N ASN A 462 -5.84 43.03 9.83
CA ASN A 462 -5.96 44.42 10.31
C ASN A 462 -5.29 44.61 11.67
N LEU A 463 -5.42 43.63 12.57
CA LEU A 463 -4.72 43.63 13.86
C LEU A 463 -3.20 43.61 13.67
N SER A 464 -2.67 42.77 12.77
CA SER A 464 -1.22 42.69 12.52
C SER A 464 -0.67 43.97 11.89
N VAL A 465 -1.43 44.62 11.00
CA VAL A 465 -1.02 45.92 10.46
C VAL A 465 -1.04 47.00 11.54
N LEU A 466 -2.10 47.08 12.35
CA LEU A 466 -2.16 48.00 13.48
C LEU A 466 -1.00 47.77 14.45
N TYR A 467 -0.79 46.51 14.84
CA TYR A 467 0.30 46.11 15.74
C TYR A 467 1.68 46.43 15.16
N SER A 468 1.89 46.29 13.85
CA SER A 468 3.16 46.66 13.23
C SER A 468 3.49 48.16 13.36
N GLN A 469 2.48 49.02 13.43
CA GLN A 469 2.65 50.47 13.61
C GLN A 469 2.89 50.83 15.08
N VAL A 470 2.13 50.23 16.01
CA VAL A 470 2.17 50.59 17.44
C VAL A 470 3.15 49.77 18.27
N GLY A 471 3.43 48.53 17.87
CA GLY A 471 4.29 47.58 18.57
C GLY A 471 5.69 48.13 18.86
N PRO A 472 6.40 48.74 17.89
CA PRO A 472 7.70 49.37 18.15
C PRO A 472 7.63 50.46 19.24
N PHE A 473 6.58 51.27 19.25
CA PHE A 473 6.36 52.29 20.28
C PHE A 473 6.10 51.66 21.65
N LEU A 474 5.23 50.64 21.73
CA LEU A 474 4.93 49.94 22.98
C LEU A 474 6.18 49.30 23.57
N LYS A 475 7.01 48.63 22.76
CA LYS A 475 8.27 48.04 23.21
C LYS A 475 9.25 49.05 23.79
N ALA A 476 9.33 50.24 23.19
CA ALA A 476 10.21 51.29 23.68
C ALA A 476 9.76 51.88 25.02
N LYS A 477 8.50 51.66 25.41
CA LYS A 477 7.90 52.19 26.64
C LYS A 477 7.75 51.17 27.76
N LEU A 478 7.69 49.88 27.42
CA LEU A 478 7.60 48.80 28.40
C LEU A 478 8.98 48.41 28.96
N PRO A 479 9.13 48.24 30.28
CA PRO A 479 10.42 47.92 30.89
C PRO A 479 10.83 46.45 30.68
N GLY A 480 12.14 46.21 30.57
CA GLY A 480 12.73 44.87 30.57
C GLY A 480 12.30 43.97 29.40
N ASP A 481 12.07 42.69 29.70
CA ASP A 481 11.69 41.67 28.70
C ASP A 481 10.21 41.72 28.29
N GLU A 482 9.41 42.62 28.89
CA GLU A 482 7.97 42.75 28.57
C GLU A 482 7.73 43.13 27.11
N GLY A 483 8.55 44.02 26.56
CA GLY A 483 8.47 44.40 25.15
C GLY A 483 8.70 43.23 24.19
N ALA A 484 9.70 42.39 24.46
CA ALA A 484 9.97 41.19 23.66
C ALA A 484 8.88 40.12 23.86
N SER A 485 8.32 40.02 25.07
CA SER A 485 7.18 39.15 25.39
C SER A 485 5.93 39.57 24.62
N LEU A 486 5.74 40.87 24.36
CA LEU A 486 4.58 41.40 23.64
C LEU A 486 4.48 40.83 22.21
N ASP A 487 5.59 40.79 21.46
CA ASP A 487 5.61 40.22 20.10
C ASP A 487 5.23 38.75 20.09
N ARG A 488 5.84 38.00 21.01
CA ARG A 488 5.60 36.57 21.14
C ARG A 488 4.15 36.30 21.54
N LYS A 489 3.60 37.06 22.48
CA LYS A 489 2.19 36.95 22.88
C LYS A 489 1.25 37.32 21.73
N PHE A 490 1.60 38.31 20.92
CA PHE A 490 0.77 38.75 19.79
C PHE A 490 0.73 37.71 18.67
N THR A 491 1.88 37.08 18.36
CA THR A 491 2.02 36.09 17.28
C THR A 491 1.60 34.68 17.70
N SER A 492 1.75 34.29 18.97
CA SER A 492 1.44 32.93 19.45
C SER A 492 -0.05 32.62 19.66
N GLY A 493 -0.92 33.62 19.69
CA GLY A 493 -2.36 33.39 19.90
C GLY A 493 -3.21 34.66 19.87
N THR A 494 -4.43 34.54 20.40
CA THR A 494 -5.45 35.62 20.39
C THR A 494 -5.49 36.43 21.68
N SER A 495 -4.61 36.16 22.64
CA SER A 495 -4.67 36.77 23.98
C SER A 495 -4.47 38.28 23.97
N LEU A 496 -3.73 38.82 22.99
CA LEU A 496 -3.57 40.27 22.82
C LEU A 496 -4.59 40.86 21.84
N ASP A 497 -5.43 40.05 21.19
CA ASP A 497 -6.41 40.57 20.23
C ASP A 497 -7.43 41.47 20.92
N GLU A 498 -7.82 41.12 22.15
CA GLU A 498 -8.77 41.89 22.96
C GLU A 498 -8.26 43.30 23.28
N ASP A 499 -6.94 43.50 23.37
CA ASP A 499 -6.35 44.83 23.59
C ASP A 499 -6.44 45.73 22.36
N PHE A 500 -6.30 45.15 21.15
CA PHE A 500 -6.18 45.91 19.90
C PHE A 500 -7.51 45.97 19.11
N LEU A 501 -8.41 45.02 19.31
CA LEU A 501 -9.74 44.98 18.67
C LEU A 501 -10.58 46.24 18.92
N PRO A 502 -10.62 46.82 20.14
CA PRO A 502 -11.33 48.06 20.39
C PRO A 502 -10.83 49.20 19.50
N PHE A 503 -9.52 49.30 19.28
CA PHE A 503 -8.95 50.37 18.44
C PHE A 503 -9.34 50.22 16.97
N LEU A 504 -9.47 49.00 16.44
CA LEU A 504 -10.00 48.82 15.08
C LEU A 504 -11.43 49.34 14.93
N LYS A 505 -12.22 49.30 16.01
CA LYS A 505 -13.61 49.80 16.04
C LYS A 505 -13.66 51.33 16.21
N THR A 506 -12.89 51.87 17.15
CA THR A 506 -12.97 53.29 17.53
C THR A 506 -12.04 54.21 16.74
N ARG A 507 -10.97 53.65 16.16
CA ARG A 507 -10.01 54.30 15.27
C ARG A 507 -9.44 55.62 15.81
N PRO A 508 -8.88 55.63 17.03
CA PRO A 508 -8.30 56.84 17.61
C PRO A 508 -7.10 57.30 16.77
N GLN A 509 -6.93 58.62 16.62
CA GLN A 509 -5.81 59.16 15.85
C GLN A 509 -4.44 58.83 16.49
N ARG A 510 -4.42 58.72 17.83
CA ARG A 510 -3.23 58.44 18.62
C ARG A 510 -3.51 57.31 19.62
N ILE A 511 -2.56 56.41 19.79
CA ILE A 511 -2.63 55.31 20.76
C ILE A 511 -1.51 55.47 21.78
N ALA A 512 -1.82 55.25 23.05
CA ALA A 512 -0.87 55.25 24.16
C ALA A 512 -0.95 53.93 24.96
N VAL A 513 0.04 53.68 25.82
CA VAL A 513 0.13 52.44 26.60
C VAL A 513 -1.06 52.30 27.56
N SER A 514 -1.51 53.41 28.18
CA SER A 514 -2.65 53.42 29.10
C SER A 514 -3.99 53.00 28.47
N MET A 515 -4.07 52.99 27.14
CA MET A 515 -5.28 52.65 26.41
C MET A 515 -5.45 51.13 26.22
N LEU A 516 -4.42 50.31 26.49
CA LEU A 516 -4.49 48.85 26.37
C LEU A 516 -5.31 48.26 27.54
N GLN A 517 -6.32 47.44 27.22
CA GLN A 517 -7.21 46.85 28.24
C GLN A 517 -6.46 46.00 29.25
N SER A 518 -5.46 45.23 28.82
CA SER A 518 -4.61 44.42 29.71
C SER A 518 -3.83 45.27 30.71
N TYR A 519 -3.38 46.46 30.33
CA TYR A 519 -2.70 47.39 31.23
C TYR A 519 -3.67 48.16 32.12
N GLN A 520 -4.88 48.47 31.64
CA GLN A 520 -5.96 49.00 32.48
C GLN A 520 -6.39 47.97 33.54
N ALA A 521 -6.53 46.70 33.14
CA ALA A 521 -6.87 45.59 34.01
C ALA A 521 -5.71 45.21 34.95
N GLN A 522 -4.45 45.30 34.51
CA GLN A 522 -3.29 45.10 35.38
C GLN A 522 -3.16 46.25 36.38
N ALA A 523 -3.39 47.50 35.98
CA ALA A 523 -3.44 48.63 36.91
C ALA A 523 -4.59 48.50 37.92
N GLN A 524 -5.73 47.95 37.49
CA GLN A 524 -6.87 47.63 38.37
C GLN A 524 -6.55 46.45 39.30
N ARG A 525 -5.91 45.38 38.79
CA ARG A 525 -5.46 44.23 39.61
C ARG A 525 -4.35 44.61 40.56
N ASP A 526 -3.39 45.45 40.19
CA ASP A 526 -2.35 45.96 41.10
C ASP A 526 -2.97 46.91 42.17
N ALA A 527 -4.12 47.51 41.88
CA ALA A 527 -4.94 48.24 42.86
C ALA A 527 -5.76 47.30 43.77
N ASP A 528 -6.26 46.18 43.24
CA ASP A 528 -7.06 45.18 43.96
C ASP A 528 -6.17 44.18 44.77
N ASP A 529 -4.97 43.86 44.29
CA ASP A 529 -3.95 43.03 44.96
C ASP A 529 -3.29 43.81 46.12
N LYS A 530 -3.24 45.15 46.03
CA LYS A 530 -2.99 46.02 47.19
C LYS A 530 -4.09 45.94 48.26
N GLN A 531 -5.29 45.43 47.93
CA GLN A 531 -6.39 45.20 48.88
C GLN A 531 -6.53 43.74 49.35
N GLN A 532 -6.08 42.74 48.56
CA GLN A 532 -6.22 41.31 48.90
C GLN A 532 -5.08 40.73 49.77
N LEU A 533 -4.02 41.51 50.05
CA LEU A 533 -2.91 41.11 50.91
C LEU A 533 -3.27 40.99 52.43
N ILE A 534 -4.54 41.14 52.80
CA ILE A 534 -5.05 41.06 54.18
C ILE A 534 -5.81 39.73 54.48
N HIS A 535 -6.11 38.88 53.50
CA HIS A 535 -7.08 37.76 53.68
C HIS A 535 -6.49 36.32 53.55
N CYS A 536 -5.18 36.12 53.69
CA CYS A 536 -4.56 34.80 53.49
C CYS A 536 -4.31 33.97 54.75
N GLU A 537 -4.62 34.45 55.97
CA GLU A 537 -4.11 33.81 57.20
C GLU A 537 -5.11 32.89 57.95
N VAL A 538 -6.36 32.76 57.50
CA VAL A 538 -7.39 31.89 58.15
C VAL A 538 -7.60 30.54 57.44
N GLN A 539 -7.08 30.36 56.22
CA GLN A 539 -7.32 29.16 55.40
C GLN A 539 -6.46 27.94 55.85
N ALA A 540 -5.26 28.19 56.39
CA ALA A 540 -4.25 27.16 56.66
C ALA A 540 -4.57 26.23 57.85
N GLN A 541 -5.48 26.60 58.76
CA GLN A 541 -5.85 25.77 59.92
C GLN A 541 -7.06 24.85 59.66
N LYS A 542 -7.84 25.08 58.60
CA LYS A 542 -8.90 24.15 58.15
C LYS A 542 -8.31 22.93 57.43
N GLU A 543 -7.21 23.12 56.71
CA GLU A 543 -6.58 22.10 55.85
C GLU A 543 -6.01 20.90 56.62
N ALA A 544 -5.56 21.07 57.87
CA ALA A 544 -4.96 20.00 58.66
C ALA A 544 -5.98 18.97 59.21
N VAL A 545 -7.21 19.39 59.51
CA VAL A 545 -8.29 18.50 59.99
C VAL A 545 -9.00 17.81 58.81
N THR A 546 -9.15 18.51 57.69
CA THR A 546 -9.64 17.93 56.43
C THR A 546 -8.66 16.87 55.90
N ALA A 547 -7.35 17.09 55.99
CA ALA A 547 -6.32 16.14 55.55
C ALA A 547 -6.38 14.77 56.27
N ALA A 548 -6.78 14.71 57.54
CA ALA A 548 -6.86 13.45 58.30
C ALA A 548 -8.13 12.63 57.96
N GLN A 549 -9.28 13.28 57.77
CA GLN A 549 -10.51 12.64 57.29
C GLN A 549 -10.37 12.21 55.81
N TRP A 550 -9.66 13.03 55.02
CA TRP A 550 -9.33 12.74 53.64
C TRP A 550 -8.45 11.51 53.49
N LYS A 551 -7.48 11.27 54.39
CA LYS A 551 -6.59 10.10 54.32
C LYS A 551 -7.31 8.76 54.54
N PHE A 552 -8.35 8.73 55.36
CA PHE A 552 -9.21 7.54 55.53
C PHE A 552 -10.09 7.31 54.30
N PHE A 553 -10.69 8.38 53.77
CA PHE A 553 -11.41 8.36 52.50
C PHE A 553 -10.50 7.92 51.34
N GLU A 554 -9.26 8.40 51.28
CA GLU A 554 -8.24 8.08 50.29
C GLU A 554 -7.86 6.60 50.36
N THR A 555 -7.76 6.00 51.56
CA THR A 555 -7.47 4.56 51.69
C THR A 555 -8.65 3.69 51.22
N ALA A 556 -9.89 4.06 51.55
CA ALA A 556 -11.08 3.38 51.04
C ALA A 556 -11.23 3.57 49.52
N LEU A 557 -11.00 4.78 49.02
CA LEU A 557 -10.99 5.12 47.61
C LEU A 557 -9.89 4.35 46.86
N VAL A 558 -8.72 4.12 47.45
CA VAL A 558 -7.65 3.30 46.86
C VAL A 558 -8.07 1.84 46.77
N GLN A 559 -8.80 1.30 47.77
CA GLN A 559 -9.35 -0.07 47.70
C GLN A 559 -10.47 -0.18 46.65
N ASP A 560 -11.35 0.83 46.57
CA ASP A 560 -12.39 0.91 45.55
C ASP A 560 -11.81 1.13 44.15
N GLN A 561 -10.75 1.94 44.01
CA GLN A 561 -9.99 2.10 42.78
C GLN A 561 -9.23 0.81 42.42
N ALA A 562 -8.76 0.04 43.39
CA ALA A 562 -8.18 -1.28 43.16
C ALA A 562 -9.25 -2.28 42.67
N LEU A 563 -10.47 -2.24 43.20
CA LEU A 563 -11.59 -3.05 42.70
C LEU A 563 -12.06 -2.58 41.31
N MET A 564 -12.20 -1.27 41.10
CA MET A 564 -12.55 -0.67 39.82
C MET A 564 -11.48 -0.91 38.75
N SER A 565 -10.19 -0.90 39.11
CA SER A 565 -9.12 -1.25 38.18
C SER A 565 -9.13 -2.73 37.81
N LYS A 566 -9.52 -3.63 38.73
CA LYS A 566 -9.81 -5.04 38.39
C LYS A 566 -10.99 -5.15 37.43
N VAL A 567 -12.09 -4.43 37.66
CA VAL A 567 -13.28 -4.43 36.80
C VAL A 567 -12.98 -3.84 35.42
N LYS A 568 -12.19 -2.76 35.34
CA LYS A 568 -11.71 -2.17 34.08
C LYS A 568 -10.85 -3.14 33.25
N ARG A 569 -10.19 -4.09 33.89
CA ARG A 569 -9.42 -5.15 33.21
C ARG A 569 -10.29 -6.30 32.70
N VAL A 570 -11.54 -6.44 33.18
CA VAL A 570 -12.45 -7.53 32.76
C VAL A 570 -12.70 -7.52 31.24
N PRO A 571 -13.04 -6.38 30.57
CA PRO A 571 -13.19 -6.36 29.11
C PRO A 571 -11.92 -6.79 28.36
N LEU A 572 -10.74 -6.42 28.86
CA LEU A 572 -9.45 -6.82 28.27
C LEU A 572 -9.23 -8.33 28.41
N THR A 573 -9.51 -8.90 29.58
CA THR A 573 -9.41 -10.35 29.82
C THR A 573 -10.43 -11.14 28.99
N ILE A 574 -11.67 -10.64 28.88
CA ILE A 574 -12.69 -11.22 27.98
C ILE A 574 -12.19 -11.19 26.53
N LYS A 575 -11.69 -10.04 26.06
CA LYS A 575 -11.15 -9.88 24.71
C LYS A 575 -9.97 -10.82 24.45
N SER A 576 -9.06 -10.96 25.41
CA SER A 576 -7.91 -11.88 25.33
C SER A 576 -8.35 -13.35 25.25
N LYS A 577 -9.27 -13.79 26.12
CA LYS A 577 -9.81 -15.16 26.07
C LYS A 577 -10.60 -15.44 24.79
N LEU A 578 -11.41 -14.49 24.33
CA LEU A 578 -12.12 -14.59 23.05
C LEU A 578 -11.14 -14.65 21.86
N HIS A 579 -10.05 -13.88 21.91
CA HIS A 579 -9.02 -13.92 20.90
C HIS A 579 -8.31 -15.29 20.87
N ALA A 580 -7.93 -15.83 22.04
CA ALA A 580 -7.33 -17.16 22.14
C ALA A 580 -8.24 -18.25 21.56
N LYS A 581 -9.55 -18.22 21.90
CA LYS A 581 -10.54 -19.12 21.30
C LYS A 581 -10.69 -18.94 19.80
N LEU A 582 -10.68 -17.70 19.32
CA LEU A 582 -10.76 -17.42 17.89
C LEU A 582 -9.54 -17.97 17.15
N VAL A 583 -8.35 -17.87 17.74
CA VAL A 583 -7.13 -18.47 17.18
C VAL A 583 -7.24 -20.00 17.15
N GLU A 584 -7.67 -20.63 18.25
CA GLU A 584 -7.88 -22.08 18.31
C GLU A 584 -8.95 -22.57 17.32
N GLN A 585 -10.09 -21.87 17.22
CA GLN A 585 -11.15 -22.16 16.27
C GLN A 585 -10.65 -22.02 14.83
N ARG A 586 -9.90 -20.96 14.52
CA ARG A 586 -9.30 -20.77 13.18
C ARG A 586 -8.30 -21.87 12.84
N GLN A 587 -7.48 -22.31 13.79
CA GLN A 587 -6.57 -23.42 13.58
C GLN A 587 -7.33 -24.72 13.32
N SER A 588 -8.35 -25.02 14.14
CA SER A 588 -9.22 -26.18 13.96
C SER A 588 -9.94 -26.15 12.60
N GLN A 589 -10.38 -24.98 12.16
CA GLN A 589 -10.99 -24.78 10.85
C GLN A 589 -10.01 -24.88 9.70
N ALA A 590 -8.76 -24.42 9.86
CA ALA A 590 -7.72 -24.60 8.88
C ALA A 590 -7.42 -26.09 8.68
N ASP A 591 -7.29 -26.85 9.78
CA ASP A 591 -7.09 -28.30 9.75
C ASP A 591 -8.30 -29.03 9.13
N ALA A 592 -9.51 -28.63 9.50
CA ALA A 592 -10.75 -29.18 8.94
C ALA A 592 -10.89 -28.87 7.45
N GLY A 593 -10.62 -27.63 7.04
CA GLY A 593 -10.64 -27.19 5.65
C GLY A 593 -9.61 -27.93 4.80
N GLN A 594 -8.38 -28.10 5.30
CA GLN A 594 -7.35 -28.88 4.62
C GLN A 594 -7.75 -30.35 4.46
N LYS A 595 -8.27 -30.98 5.53
CA LYS A 595 -8.77 -32.37 5.48
C LYS A 595 -9.96 -32.51 4.52
N ALA A 596 -10.91 -31.58 4.56
CA ALA A 596 -12.08 -31.56 3.69
C ALA A 596 -11.67 -31.37 2.22
N ALA A 597 -10.82 -30.40 1.91
CA ALA A 597 -10.38 -30.10 0.56
C ALA A 597 -9.54 -31.25 -0.04
N THR A 598 -8.56 -31.77 0.71
CA THR A 598 -7.71 -32.89 0.26
C THR A 598 -8.55 -34.17 0.10
N GLY A 599 -9.41 -34.46 1.08
CA GLY A 599 -10.30 -35.63 1.00
C GLY A 599 -11.29 -35.54 -0.17
N TYR A 600 -11.84 -34.36 -0.43
CA TYR A 600 -12.72 -34.11 -1.58
C TYR A 600 -11.96 -34.27 -2.89
N GLN A 601 -10.73 -33.73 -2.97
CA GLN A 601 -9.85 -33.89 -4.12
C GLN A 601 -9.53 -35.36 -4.39
N ASP A 602 -9.14 -36.13 -3.37
CA ASP A 602 -8.83 -37.56 -3.52
C ASP A 602 -10.09 -38.39 -3.89
N ALA A 603 -11.26 -37.99 -3.40
CA ALA A 603 -12.52 -38.67 -3.68
C ALA A 603 -13.07 -38.39 -5.08
N PHE A 604 -12.92 -37.16 -5.58
CA PHE A 604 -13.66 -36.68 -6.76
C PHE A 604 -12.80 -36.03 -7.86
N LEU A 605 -11.65 -35.45 -7.52
CA LEU A 605 -10.85 -34.60 -8.40
C LEU A 605 -9.37 -35.00 -8.39
N ARG A 606 -9.08 -36.22 -8.83
CA ARG A 606 -7.77 -36.83 -8.65
C ARG A 606 -6.76 -36.28 -9.66
N VAL A 607 -5.58 -35.90 -9.18
CA VAL A 607 -4.45 -35.46 -10.00
C VAL A 607 -3.30 -36.46 -9.83
N THR A 608 -2.83 -37.03 -10.93
CA THR A 608 -1.77 -38.06 -10.90
C THR A 608 -0.70 -37.82 -11.95
N SER A 609 0.55 -38.07 -11.56
CA SER A 609 1.67 -38.13 -12.50
C SER A 609 1.65 -39.49 -13.19
N VAL A 610 1.84 -39.51 -14.50
CA VAL A 610 1.90 -40.75 -15.27
C VAL A 610 3.19 -40.75 -16.08
N ALA A 611 4.07 -41.71 -15.80
CA ALA A 611 5.40 -41.74 -16.43
C ALA A 611 5.39 -42.15 -17.90
N LYS A 612 4.37 -42.90 -18.35
CA LYS A 612 4.27 -43.41 -19.72
C LYS A 612 2.81 -43.37 -20.21
N PRO A 613 2.56 -43.05 -21.48
CA PRO A 613 1.22 -43.05 -22.08
C PRO A 613 0.41 -44.32 -21.80
N ASP A 614 1.05 -45.50 -21.88
CA ASP A 614 0.37 -46.79 -21.71
C ASP A 614 -0.19 -47.01 -20.29
N LEU A 615 0.31 -46.26 -19.29
CA LEU A 615 -0.16 -46.36 -17.90
C LEU A 615 -1.40 -45.52 -17.62
N VAL A 616 -1.81 -44.63 -18.53
CA VAL A 616 -3.00 -43.77 -18.35
C VAL A 616 -4.25 -44.62 -18.16
N MET A 617 -4.44 -45.65 -18.98
CA MET A 617 -5.63 -46.50 -18.92
C MET A 617 -5.71 -47.30 -17.61
N ALA A 618 -4.57 -47.60 -16.97
CA ALA A 618 -4.56 -48.22 -15.65
C ALA A 618 -5.12 -47.27 -14.57
N GLU A 619 -4.74 -45.98 -14.62
CA GLU A 619 -5.29 -44.96 -13.71
C GLU A 619 -6.76 -44.64 -14.01
N VAL A 620 -7.15 -44.61 -15.30
CA VAL A 620 -8.56 -44.48 -15.71
C VAL A 620 -9.39 -45.65 -15.17
N ALA A 621 -8.93 -46.90 -15.31
CA ALA A 621 -9.63 -48.07 -14.79
C ALA A 621 -9.79 -48.03 -13.26
N LYS A 622 -8.73 -47.61 -12.54
CA LYS A 622 -8.77 -47.41 -11.09
C LYS A 622 -9.81 -46.37 -10.68
N MET A 623 -9.79 -45.19 -11.33
CA MET A 623 -10.75 -44.12 -11.04
C MET A 623 -12.17 -44.52 -11.44
N LYS A 624 -12.36 -45.21 -12.58
CA LYS A 624 -13.66 -45.71 -13.05
C LYS A 624 -14.32 -46.64 -12.03
N THR A 625 -13.55 -47.50 -11.37
CA THR A 625 -14.03 -48.37 -10.29
C THR A 625 -14.51 -47.55 -9.07
N GLN A 626 -13.78 -46.49 -8.71
CA GLN A 626 -14.16 -45.58 -7.63
C GLN A 626 -15.42 -44.78 -7.96
N VAL A 627 -15.55 -44.28 -9.19
CA VAL A 627 -16.74 -43.59 -9.70
C VAL A 627 -17.95 -44.52 -9.64
N ALA A 628 -17.79 -45.75 -10.14
CA ALA A 628 -18.83 -46.77 -10.16
C ALA A 628 -19.37 -47.08 -8.75
N SER A 629 -18.45 -47.23 -7.78
CA SER A 629 -18.77 -47.45 -6.37
C SER A 629 -19.57 -46.28 -5.78
N HIS A 630 -19.14 -45.03 -5.99
CA HIS A 630 -19.85 -43.85 -5.51
C HIS A 630 -21.22 -43.66 -6.17
N ALA A 631 -21.29 -43.85 -7.49
CA ALA A 631 -22.52 -43.66 -8.26
C ALA A 631 -23.50 -44.84 -8.13
N LYS A 632 -23.08 -45.94 -7.50
CA LYS A 632 -23.83 -47.21 -7.36
C LYS A 632 -24.24 -47.80 -8.71
N ILE A 633 -23.31 -47.80 -9.67
CA ILE A 633 -23.49 -48.38 -10.99
C ILE A 633 -22.32 -49.34 -11.32
N PRO A 634 -22.50 -50.29 -12.25
CA PRO A 634 -21.39 -51.07 -12.79
C PRO A 634 -20.31 -50.20 -13.42
N ALA A 635 -19.04 -50.63 -13.34
CA ALA A 635 -17.91 -49.83 -13.84
C ALA A 635 -18.00 -49.55 -15.33
N ASP A 636 -18.41 -50.54 -16.14
CA ASP A 636 -18.67 -50.41 -17.58
C ASP A 636 -19.72 -49.35 -17.93
N GLN A 637 -20.65 -49.02 -17.01
CA GLN A 637 -21.66 -47.97 -17.20
C GLN A 637 -21.16 -46.55 -16.86
N VAL A 638 -19.91 -46.39 -16.42
CA VAL A 638 -19.30 -45.06 -16.26
C VAL A 638 -18.85 -44.54 -17.61
N ALA A 639 -19.45 -43.43 -18.06
CA ALA A 639 -19.06 -42.77 -19.29
C ALA A 639 -17.72 -42.05 -19.13
N LEU A 640 -16.91 -42.03 -20.19
CA LEU A 640 -15.61 -41.36 -20.21
C LEU A 640 -15.64 -40.15 -21.12
N LEU A 641 -15.13 -39.03 -20.63
CA LEU A 641 -14.89 -37.84 -21.42
C LEU A 641 -13.42 -37.47 -21.34
N GLY A 642 -12.62 -37.86 -22.32
CA GLY A 642 -11.26 -37.38 -22.48
C GLY A 642 -11.23 -35.88 -22.75
N TRP A 643 -10.20 -35.20 -22.27
CA TRP A 643 -9.93 -33.80 -22.57
C TRP A 643 -8.45 -33.64 -22.91
N CYS A 644 -8.16 -33.12 -24.08
CA CYS A 644 -6.80 -32.92 -24.56
C CYS A 644 -6.65 -31.54 -25.18
N ASP A 645 -5.79 -30.71 -24.60
CA ASP A 645 -5.45 -29.40 -25.14
C ASP A 645 -4.07 -29.41 -25.81
N MET A 646 -4.06 -29.35 -27.14
CA MET A 646 -2.81 -29.31 -27.89
C MET A 646 -2.04 -27.98 -27.72
N ASN A 647 -2.62 -26.97 -27.06
CA ASN A 647 -1.91 -25.75 -26.68
C ASN A 647 -1.10 -25.90 -25.39
N ALA A 648 -1.25 -27.02 -24.67
CA ALA A 648 -0.45 -27.28 -23.48
C ALA A 648 1.05 -27.35 -23.84
N PRO A 649 1.94 -26.88 -22.94
CA PRO A 649 3.38 -27.01 -23.12
C PRO A 649 3.76 -28.47 -23.44
N TRP A 650 4.69 -28.64 -24.38
CA TRP A 650 5.21 -29.96 -24.79
C TRP A 650 4.23 -30.93 -25.44
N ALA A 651 2.92 -30.68 -25.43
CA ALA A 651 1.92 -31.55 -26.08
C ALA A 651 2.20 -31.72 -27.58
N ARG A 652 2.82 -30.70 -28.16
CA ARG A 652 3.06 -30.59 -29.59
C ARG A 652 4.32 -31.30 -30.05
N THR A 653 5.26 -31.71 -29.20
CA THR A 653 6.43 -32.47 -29.71
C THR A 653 5.94 -33.71 -30.46
N LYS A 654 6.64 -34.14 -31.51
CA LYS A 654 6.15 -35.22 -32.39
C LYS A 654 5.77 -36.47 -31.59
N ASP A 655 6.65 -36.90 -30.68
CA ASP A 655 6.42 -38.11 -29.88
C ASP A 655 5.28 -37.94 -28.87
N ASN A 656 5.18 -36.78 -28.22
CA ASN A 656 4.08 -36.52 -27.28
C ASN A 656 2.73 -36.43 -28.00
N CYS A 657 2.69 -35.79 -29.16
CA CYS A 657 1.51 -35.69 -30.01
C CYS A 657 0.98 -37.07 -30.42
N LEU A 658 1.87 -37.96 -30.88
CA LEU A 658 1.53 -39.34 -31.23
C LEU A 658 1.09 -40.14 -29.99
N GLY A 659 1.79 -39.98 -28.86
CA GLY A 659 1.43 -40.59 -27.58
C GLY A 659 0.03 -40.18 -27.11
N LEU A 660 -0.30 -38.89 -27.19
CA LEU A 660 -1.62 -38.36 -26.87
C LEU A 660 -2.70 -38.92 -27.80
N CYS A 661 -2.46 -39.00 -29.10
CA CYS A 661 -3.42 -39.60 -30.05
C CYS A 661 -3.71 -41.08 -29.72
N ARG A 662 -2.69 -41.85 -29.31
CA ARG A 662 -2.86 -43.24 -28.86
C ARG A 662 -3.69 -43.34 -27.58
N ILE A 663 -3.49 -42.43 -26.63
CA ILE A 663 -4.31 -42.39 -25.41
C ILE A 663 -5.76 -42.00 -25.72
N ILE A 664 -5.97 -41.02 -26.60
CA ILE A 664 -7.31 -40.61 -27.07
C ILE A 664 -8.04 -41.80 -27.69
N ALA A 665 -7.36 -42.55 -28.56
CA ALA A 665 -7.91 -43.77 -29.14
C ALA A 665 -8.20 -44.82 -28.05
N ALA A 666 -7.27 -45.07 -27.12
CA ALA A 666 -7.47 -46.03 -26.04
C ALA A 666 -8.66 -45.68 -25.12
N ILE A 667 -8.88 -44.39 -24.82
CA ILE A 667 -10.07 -43.93 -24.08
C ILE A 667 -11.33 -44.25 -24.88
N SER A 668 -11.37 -43.85 -26.15
CA SER A 668 -12.53 -44.00 -27.03
C SER A 668 -12.88 -45.48 -27.27
N GLU A 669 -11.88 -46.35 -27.41
CA GLU A 669 -12.07 -47.79 -27.61
C GLU A 669 -12.41 -48.54 -26.30
N SER A 670 -12.19 -47.96 -25.13
CA SER A 670 -12.48 -48.63 -23.86
C SER A 670 -13.97 -48.83 -23.59
N ASN A 671 -14.81 -47.97 -24.15
CA ASN A 671 -16.26 -48.14 -24.24
C ASN A 671 -16.79 -47.30 -25.42
N PRO A 672 -16.78 -47.82 -26.66
CA PRO A 672 -17.04 -47.06 -27.88
C PRO A 672 -18.36 -46.30 -27.95
N THR A 673 -19.37 -46.70 -27.18
CA THR A 673 -20.70 -46.04 -27.14
C THR A 673 -20.84 -45.00 -26.02
N MET A 674 -19.93 -45.01 -25.04
CA MET A 674 -19.97 -44.14 -23.85
C MET A 674 -18.66 -43.38 -23.59
N ALA A 675 -17.69 -43.46 -24.49
CA ALA A 675 -16.43 -42.76 -24.42
C ALA A 675 -16.29 -41.78 -25.58
N ALA A 676 -15.85 -40.57 -25.27
CA ALA A 676 -15.46 -39.58 -26.26
C ALA A 676 -14.30 -38.76 -25.73
N THR A 677 -13.58 -38.04 -26.59
CA THR A 677 -12.56 -37.09 -26.18
C THR A 677 -12.77 -35.73 -26.84
N VAL A 678 -12.79 -34.67 -26.04
CA VAL A 678 -12.70 -33.29 -26.53
C VAL A 678 -11.23 -32.98 -26.79
N LEU A 679 -10.90 -32.71 -28.05
CA LEU A 679 -9.56 -32.32 -28.50
C LEU A 679 -9.58 -30.84 -28.90
N LEU A 680 -8.84 -30.00 -28.19
CA LEU A 680 -8.59 -28.61 -28.58
C LEU A 680 -7.36 -28.58 -29.49
N LEU A 681 -7.53 -28.09 -30.72
CA LEU A 681 -6.47 -28.00 -31.72
C LEU A 681 -5.51 -26.83 -31.40
N PRO A 682 -4.27 -26.85 -31.92
CA PRO A 682 -3.31 -25.77 -31.69
C PRO A 682 -3.79 -24.41 -32.23
N ASP A 683 -3.55 -23.35 -31.46
CA ASP A 683 -3.95 -21.97 -31.80
C ASP A 683 -2.90 -21.26 -32.65
N ASN A 684 -1.63 -21.61 -32.43
CA ASN A 684 -0.47 -20.98 -33.06
C ASN A 684 0.35 -22.02 -33.81
N PRO A 685 0.79 -21.80 -35.05
CA PRO A 685 1.66 -22.73 -35.75
C PRO A 685 3.05 -22.80 -35.13
N ARG A 686 3.71 -23.97 -35.19
CA ARG A 686 5.14 -24.08 -34.94
C ARG A 686 5.90 -23.42 -36.08
N ASP A 687 7.00 -22.75 -35.74
CA ASP A 687 7.87 -22.11 -36.73
C ASP A 687 8.48 -23.14 -37.71
N SER A 688 8.53 -24.42 -37.34
CA SER A 688 9.02 -25.51 -38.21
C SER A 688 8.04 -25.94 -39.31
N ASN A 689 6.77 -25.48 -39.27
CA ASN A 689 5.74 -25.97 -40.17
C ASN A 689 5.50 -24.99 -41.33
N PRO A 690 5.86 -25.37 -42.58
CA PRO A 690 5.87 -24.44 -43.71
C PRO A 690 4.48 -23.92 -44.08
N ARG A 691 3.41 -24.69 -43.83
CA ARG A 691 2.01 -24.28 -44.04
C ARG A 691 1.29 -23.91 -42.74
N GLY A 692 2.06 -23.69 -41.66
CA GLY A 692 1.53 -23.31 -40.36
C GLY A 692 0.63 -24.39 -39.73
N LEU A 693 -0.55 -23.99 -39.26
CA LEU A 693 -1.46 -24.86 -38.49
C LEU A 693 -2.01 -26.03 -39.30
N TYR A 694 -2.12 -25.87 -40.62
CA TYR A 694 -2.62 -26.92 -41.50
C TYR A 694 -1.77 -28.20 -41.41
N ASP A 695 -0.44 -28.07 -41.36
CA ASP A 695 0.46 -29.24 -41.29
C ASP A 695 0.29 -30.00 -39.97
N GLU A 696 0.09 -29.30 -38.85
CA GLU A 696 -0.06 -29.92 -37.53
C GLU A 696 -1.41 -30.59 -37.36
N GLU A 697 -2.48 -29.94 -37.79
CA GLU A 697 -3.81 -30.51 -37.71
C GLU A 697 -3.95 -31.70 -38.63
N ARG A 698 -3.40 -31.61 -39.84
CA ARG A 698 -3.35 -32.75 -40.74
C ARG A 698 -2.59 -33.91 -40.12
N GLN A 699 -1.43 -33.66 -39.50
CA GLN A 699 -0.69 -34.70 -38.80
C GLN A 699 -1.52 -35.34 -37.67
N LEU A 700 -2.22 -34.54 -36.86
CA LEU A 700 -3.11 -35.03 -35.81
C LEU A 700 -4.23 -35.90 -36.37
N PHE A 701 -4.90 -35.44 -37.43
CA PHE A 701 -6.00 -36.18 -38.04
C PHE A 701 -5.53 -37.44 -38.75
N ASP A 702 -4.42 -37.39 -39.49
CA ASP A 702 -3.85 -38.56 -40.16
C ASP A 702 -3.50 -39.65 -39.12
N GLU A 703 -2.95 -39.26 -37.96
CA GLU A 703 -2.69 -40.20 -36.86
C GLU A 703 -4.00 -40.75 -36.25
N LEU A 704 -4.96 -39.89 -35.91
CA LEU A 704 -6.24 -40.32 -35.32
C LEU A 704 -7.03 -41.23 -36.27
N TYR A 705 -7.05 -40.94 -37.57
CA TYR A 705 -7.66 -41.79 -38.59
C TYR A 705 -6.94 -43.13 -38.73
N SER A 706 -5.60 -43.14 -38.64
CA SER A 706 -4.83 -44.39 -38.63
C SER A 706 -5.15 -45.27 -37.42
N LEU A 707 -5.60 -44.64 -36.32
CA LEU A 707 -6.06 -45.30 -35.10
C LEU A 707 -7.58 -45.58 -35.11
N HIS A 708 -8.23 -45.52 -36.27
CA HIS A 708 -9.66 -45.77 -36.46
C HIS A 708 -10.58 -44.85 -35.62
N GLN A 709 -10.17 -43.61 -35.39
CA GLN A 709 -10.98 -42.63 -34.66
C GLN A 709 -11.76 -41.70 -35.61
N ALA A 710 -13.01 -41.44 -35.27
CA ALA A 710 -13.86 -40.47 -35.95
C ALA A 710 -13.65 -39.09 -35.33
N CYS A 711 -13.43 -38.07 -36.18
CA CYS A 711 -13.09 -36.71 -35.75
C CYS A 711 -14.21 -35.74 -36.13
N GLU A 712 -15.18 -35.54 -35.25
CA GLU A 712 -16.35 -34.71 -35.52
C GLU A 712 -16.10 -33.23 -35.21
N CYS A 713 -16.36 -32.36 -36.18
CA CYS A 713 -16.21 -30.91 -36.02
C CYS A 713 -17.45 -30.31 -35.35
N ARG A 714 -17.42 -30.23 -34.02
CA ARG A 714 -18.56 -29.73 -33.22
C ARG A 714 -18.28 -28.49 -32.38
N LEU A 715 -17.03 -28.05 -32.29
CA LEU A 715 -16.63 -26.94 -31.41
C LEU A 715 -15.81 -25.88 -32.14
N VAL A 716 -16.21 -24.61 -32.00
CA VAL A 716 -15.41 -23.43 -32.37
C VAL A 716 -15.33 -22.53 -31.14
N GLU A 717 -14.14 -22.01 -30.88
CA GLU A 717 -13.83 -21.18 -29.73
C GLU A 717 -13.22 -19.85 -30.21
N ASN A 718 -13.74 -18.69 -29.82
CA ASN A 718 -13.20 -17.39 -30.22
C ASN A 718 -12.27 -16.82 -29.16
N PHE A 719 -11.03 -16.51 -29.53
CA PHE A 719 -10.12 -15.80 -28.64
C PHE A 719 -10.26 -14.28 -28.83
N GLY A 720 -10.48 -13.57 -27.73
CA GLY A 720 -10.49 -12.10 -27.71
C GLY A 720 -9.11 -11.51 -28.04
N ARG A 721 -9.11 -10.41 -28.82
CA ARG A 721 -7.95 -9.68 -29.37
C ARG A 721 -6.74 -9.55 -28.44
N GLU A 722 -5.60 -10.10 -28.89
CA GLU A 722 -4.27 -9.56 -28.62
C GLU A 722 -3.73 -8.92 -29.93
N SER A 723 -4.27 -7.73 -30.25
CA SER A 723 -4.21 -7.07 -31.56
C SER A 723 -2.89 -6.33 -31.86
N ARG A 724 -1.74 -6.95 -31.64
CA ARG A 724 -0.46 -6.46 -32.23
C ARG A 724 0.48 -7.55 -32.73
N ARG A 725 0.37 -8.79 -32.23
CA ARG A 725 1.19 -9.92 -32.71
C ARG A 725 0.51 -10.79 -33.77
N ALA A 726 -0.80 -10.96 -33.70
CA ALA A 726 -1.55 -11.81 -34.63
C ALA A 726 -1.65 -11.24 -36.06
N GLU A 727 -1.61 -9.90 -36.21
CA GLU A 727 -1.67 -9.26 -37.54
C GLU A 727 -0.37 -9.43 -38.35
N ALA A 728 0.73 -9.86 -37.73
CA ALA A 728 2.03 -9.98 -38.39
C ALA A 728 2.32 -11.37 -39.00
N LYS A 729 1.52 -12.40 -38.70
CA LYS A 729 1.68 -13.76 -39.26
C LYS A 729 0.36 -14.22 -39.89
N SER A 730 0.31 -14.38 -41.22
CA SER A 730 -0.88 -14.80 -41.99
C SER A 730 -1.45 -16.19 -41.64
N ASN A 731 -0.80 -16.92 -40.72
CA ASN A 731 -1.05 -18.35 -40.46
C ASN A 731 -1.49 -18.65 -39.01
N SER A 732 -1.75 -17.64 -38.17
CA SER A 732 -2.34 -17.82 -36.84
C SER A 732 -3.87 -17.79 -36.89
N ARG A 733 -4.55 -18.64 -36.11
CA ARG A 733 -6.01 -18.61 -36.04
C ARG A 733 -6.49 -17.53 -35.08
N ARG A 734 -7.58 -16.85 -35.47
CA ARG A 734 -8.33 -15.95 -34.58
C ARG A 734 -9.26 -16.73 -33.62
N TRP A 735 -9.46 -18.02 -33.87
CA TRP A 735 -10.40 -18.91 -33.17
C TRP A 735 -9.70 -20.24 -32.83
N GLY A 736 -9.79 -20.70 -31.59
CA GLY A 736 -9.52 -22.09 -31.22
C GLY A 736 -10.54 -23.00 -31.86
N GLN A 737 -10.14 -24.18 -32.29
CA GLN A 737 -11.06 -25.14 -32.90
C GLN A 737 -11.01 -26.43 -32.11
N GLY A 738 -12.17 -26.94 -31.70
CA GLY A 738 -12.27 -28.21 -31.00
C GLY A 738 -12.85 -29.31 -31.86
N ARG A 739 -12.56 -30.55 -31.49
CA ARG A 739 -13.13 -31.76 -32.07
C ARG A 739 -13.66 -32.64 -30.96
N ILE A 740 -14.75 -33.35 -31.24
CA ILE A 740 -15.10 -34.53 -30.44
C ILE A 740 -14.61 -35.76 -31.19
N ILE A 741 -13.82 -36.57 -30.49
CA ILE A 741 -13.20 -37.78 -31.02
C ILE A 741 -13.92 -38.98 -30.42
N THR A 742 -14.38 -39.89 -31.27
CA THR A 742 -15.04 -41.15 -30.87
C THR A 742 -14.45 -42.31 -31.65
N SER A 743 -14.74 -43.55 -31.25
CA SER A 743 -14.42 -44.71 -32.09
C SER A 743 -15.21 -44.63 -33.40
N SER A 744 -14.56 -44.93 -34.54
CA SER A 744 -15.27 -45.00 -35.82
C SER A 744 -16.22 -46.19 -35.89
N SER A 745 -15.98 -47.24 -35.09
CA SER A 745 -16.74 -48.49 -35.14
C SER A 745 -18.17 -48.36 -34.61
N MET A 746 -18.40 -47.43 -33.68
CA MET A 746 -19.68 -47.24 -32.98
C MET A 746 -20.09 -45.76 -32.95
N MET A 747 -19.68 -44.98 -33.95
CA MET A 747 -19.96 -43.55 -34.02
C MET A 747 -21.46 -43.26 -33.94
N ASP A 748 -22.28 -43.97 -34.71
CA ASP A 748 -23.74 -43.76 -34.78
C ASP A 748 -24.47 -44.14 -33.48
N GLU A 749 -23.83 -44.91 -32.60
CA GLU A 749 -24.38 -45.35 -31.30
C GLU A 749 -23.77 -44.57 -30.12
N ASN A 750 -22.84 -43.65 -30.36
CA ASN A 750 -22.15 -42.93 -29.30
C ASN A 750 -22.99 -41.78 -28.74
N GLY A 751 -23.45 -41.92 -27.50
CA GLY A 751 -24.34 -40.93 -26.87
C GLY A 751 -23.74 -39.54 -26.66
N TRP A 752 -22.42 -39.37 -26.76
CA TRP A 752 -21.80 -38.05 -26.72
C TRP A 752 -22.05 -37.24 -28.00
N LEU A 753 -22.38 -37.92 -29.10
CA LEU A 753 -22.77 -37.28 -30.36
C LEU A 753 -24.23 -36.78 -30.34
N ASP A 754 -24.97 -37.02 -29.27
CA ASP A 754 -26.25 -36.34 -29.00
C ASP A 754 -26.06 -34.96 -28.34
N SER A 755 -24.83 -34.64 -27.91
CA SER A 755 -24.54 -33.40 -27.18
C SER A 755 -24.77 -32.12 -28.01
N GLU A 756 -25.27 -31.09 -27.34
CA GLU A 756 -25.44 -29.72 -27.86
C GLU A 756 -24.13 -28.91 -27.71
N LEU A 757 -23.01 -29.45 -28.19
CA LEU A 757 -21.72 -28.78 -28.19
C LEU A 757 -21.84 -27.38 -28.85
N ALA A 758 -21.60 -26.33 -28.06
CA ALA A 758 -21.84 -24.92 -28.38
C ALA A 758 -20.54 -24.21 -28.76
N VAL A 759 -20.64 -23.26 -29.69
CA VAL A 759 -19.57 -22.32 -30.02
C VAL A 759 -19.39 -21.31 -28.87
N CYS A 760 -18.18 -21.16 -28.34
CA CYS A 760 -17.84 -20.24 -27.26
C CYS A 760 -17.11 -19.01 -27.82
N GLY A 761 -17.59 -17.77 -27.63
CA GLY A 761 -16.84 -16.56 -28.05
C GLY A 761 -17.63 -15.27 -28.30
N ARG A 762 -16.93 -14.12 -28.40
CA ARG A 762 -17.53 -12.78 -28.65
C ARG A 762 -17.63 -12.45 -30.14
N CYS A 763 -18.71 -11.81 -30.61
CA CYS A 763 -18.71 -11.18 -31.94
C CYS A 763 -17.72 -10.00 -32.00
N VAL A 764 -16.90 -9.94 -33.04
CA VAL A 764 -16.04 -8.79 -33.37
C VAL A 764 -16.90 -7.77 -34.16
N GLY A 765 -16.71 -6.47 -33.93
CA GLY A 765 -17.65 -5.40 -34.29
C GLY A 765 -17.96 -5.19 -35.78
N GLN A 766 -18.96 -4.33 -36.05
CA GLN A 766 -19.60 -4.04 -37.35
C GLN A 766 -18.67 -3.69 -38.54
N ASN A 767 -17.38 -3.41 -38.34
CA ASN A 767 -16.50 -2.88 -39.38
C ASN A 767 -15.56 -3.92 -40.03
N GLU A 768 -15.60 -5.20 -39.64
CA GLU A 768 -14.71 -6.23 -40.19
C GLU A 768 -15.39 -7.17 -41.23
N SER A 769 -16.58 -6.84 -41.73
CA SER A 769 -17.36 -7.68 -42.65
C SER A 769 -17.11 -7.45 -44.14
N GLN A 770 -16.26 -6.48 -44.54
CA GLN A 770 -16.06 -6.18 -45.97
C GLN A 770 -15.13 -7.16 -46.69
N ASP A 771 -14.23 -7.86 -45.98
CA ASP A 771 -13.33 -8.86 -46.56
C ASP A 771 -13.31 -10.17 -45.74
N GLY A 772 -14.40 -10.92 -45.81
CA GLY A 772 -14.39 -12.38 -45.64
C GLY A 772 -13.98 -12.97 -44.28
N ALA A 773 -14.91 -13.01 -43.32
CA ALA A 773 -15.15 -14.19 -42.46
C ALA A 773 -16.58 -14.15 -41.88
N PRO A 774 -17.35 -15.25 -41.92
CA PRO A 774 -18.73 -15.27 -41.45
C PRO A 774 -18.85 -15.27 -39.91
N ILE A 775 -19.93 -14.64 -39.42
CA ILE A 775 -20.35 -14.57 -38.02
C ILE A 775 -21.19 -15.82 -37.66
N ALA A 776 -21.09 -16.30 -36.42
CA ALA A 776 -21.56 -17.59 -35.90
C ALA A 776 -23.10 -17.78 -35.79
N PHE A 777 -23.52 -19.05 -35.73
CA PHE A 777 -24.87 -19.53 -35.35
C PHE A 777 -24.79 -20.56 -34.19
N LEU A 778 -25.78 -20.55 -33.28
CA LEU A 778 -26.03 -21.50 -32.17
C LEU A 778 -27.52 -21.97 -32.24
N PRO A 779 -28.00 -22.84 -31.32
CA PRO A 779 -28.02 -24.31 -31.25
C PRO A 779 -29.20 -24.95 -32.05
N ARG A 780 -29.22 -26.29 -32.19
CA ARG A 780 -30.29 -27.00 -32.93
C ARG A 780 -31.65 -27.07 -32.22
N THR A 781 -31.74 -26.89 -30.89
CA THR A 781 -33.02 -27.12 -30.18
C THR A 781 -33.52 -26.07 -29.18
N ALA A 782 -32.77 -25.02 -28.81
CA ALA A 782 -33.26 -23.98 -27.87
C ALA A 782 -33.45 -22.56 -28.47
N ALA A 783 -33.29 -22.38 -29.77
CA ALA A 783 -33.76 -21.18 -30.46
C ALA A 783 -34.21 -21.56 -31.87
N VAL A 784 -35.52 -21.48 -32.13
CA VAL A 784 -36.06 -21.53 -33.48
C VAL A 784 -35.41 -20.41 -34.28
N LEU A 785 -34.59 -20.75 -35.26
CA LEU A 785 -34.24 -19.83 -36.34
C LEU A 785 -35.34 -19.97 -37.39
N VAL A 786 -36.27 -19.00 -37.42
CA VAL A 786 -37.14 -18.82 -38.59
C VAL A 786 -36.31 -18.07 -39.64
N PRO A 787 -35.96 -18.69 -40.77
CA PRO A 787 -35.39 -17.93 -41.87
C PRO A 787 -36.47 -17.01 -42.44
N GLU A 788 -36.30 -15.69 -42.31
CA GLU A 788 -37.22 -14.70 -42.91
C GLU A 788 -37.14 -14.68 -44.45
N SER A 789 -36.21 -15.41 -45.06
CA SER A 789 -36.10 -15.49 -46.52
C SER A 789 -35.83 -16.91 -47.01
N SER A 790 -36.42 -17.25 -48.16
CA SER A 790 -36.22 -18.51 -48.87
C SER A 790 -34.93 -18.55 -49.72
N SER A 791 -34.06 -17.55 -49.61
CA SER A 791 -32.81 -17.47 -50.37
C SER A 791 -31.62 -18.00 -49.54
N PRO A 792 -30.83 -18.95 -50.08
CA PRO A 792 -29.66 -19.50 -49.39
C PRO A 792 -28.54 -18.48 -49.11
N ASP A 793 -28.60 -17.28 -49.71
CA ASP A 793 -27.55 -16.25 -49.61
C ASP A 793 -27.85 -15.14 -48.59
N SER A 794 -29.01 -15.15 -47.91
CA SER A 794 -29.36 -14.11 -46.93
C SER A 794 -30.00 -14.67 -45.66
N VAL A 795 -29.16 -15.14 -44.74
CA VAL A 795 -29.57 -15.43 -43.37
C VAL A 795 -29.15 -14.24 -42.48
N ARG A 796 -30.08 -13.34 -42.20
CA ARG A 796 -29.93 -12.31 -41.15
C ARG A 796 -30.61 -12.82 -39.87
N ILE A 797 -29.88 -12.95 -38.77
CA ILE A 797 -30.44 -13.24 -37.44
C ILE A 797 -30.61 -11.93 -36.68
N SER A 798 -31.68 -11.83 -35.88
CA SER A 798 -32.05 -10.68 -35.06
C SER A 798 -30.93 -10.14 -34.16
N ASP A 799 -30.71 -8.83 -34.25
CA ASP A 799 -29.72 -8.05 -33.51
C ASP A 799 -29.89 -8.06 -31.98
N ARG A 800 -28.93 -8.65 -31.26
CA ARG A 800 -28.63 -8.26 -29.86
C ARG A 800 -27.20 -7.72 -29.79
N LEU A 801 -27.09 -6.38 -29.71
CA LEU A 801 -25.84 -5.62 -29.88
C LEU A 801 -24.97 -5.45 -28.61
N ARG A 802 -25.28 -6.09 -27.48
CA ARG A 802 -24.40 -6.10 -26.29
C ARG A 802 -24.16 -7.53 -25.83
N PRO A 803 -22.88 -7.95 -25.65
CA PRO A 803 -22.61 -9.20 -24.98
C PRO A 803 -23.17 -9.14 -23.56
N SER A 804 -23.89 -10.16 -23.11
CA SER A 804 -24.33 -10.25 -21.71
C SER A 804 -23.12 -10.34 -20.77
N ALA A 805 -23.32 -10.09 -19.48
CA ALA A 805 -22.25 -10.25 -18.49
C ALA A 805 -21.70 -11.69 -18.46
N GLU A 806 -22.54 -12.70 -18.76
CA GLU A 806 -22.08 -14.10 -18.93
C GLU A 806 -21.16 -14.28 -20.15
N GLN A 807 -21.41 -13.58 -21.26
CA GLN A 807 -20.59 -13.66 -22.48
C GLN A 807 -19.23 -12.95 -22.37
N ILE A 808 -19.11 -11.97 -21.47
CA ILE A 808 -17.85 -11.29 -21.16
C ILE A 808 -16.99 -12.15 -20.21
N SER A 809 -17.62 -12.82 -19.25
CA SER A 809 -16.94 -13.69 -18.28
C SER A 809 -16.49 -15.03 -18.86
N ALA A 810 -17.09 -15.51 -19.95
CA ALA A 810 -16.73 -16.74 -20.65
C ALA A 810 -15.37 -16.73 -21.38
N GLN A 811 -14.59 -15.64 -21.35
CA GLN A 811 -13.43 -15.49 -22.26
C GLN A 811 -12.09 -16.01 -21.70
N LYS A 812 -11.94 -16.25 -20.40
CA LYS A 812 -10.74 -16.87 -19.77
C LYS A 812 -11.10 -17.58 -18.46
N GLY A 813 -10.42 -18.69 -18.15
CA GLY A 813 -10.50 -19.39 -16.87
C GLY A 813 -11.58 -20.48 -16.76
N SER A 814 -11.78 -21.01 -15.54
CA SER A 814 -12.66 -22.15 -15.25
C SER A 814 -14.12 -21.96 -15.69
N LYS A 815 -14.64 -20.73 -15.75
CA LYS A 815 -16.02 -20.46 -16.20
C LYS A 815 -16.24 -20.81 -17.68
N ARG A 816 -15.22 -20.59 -18.53
CA ARG A 816 -15.26 -21.01 -19.93
C ARG A 816 -15.42 -22.52 -20.04
N LEU A 817 -14.61 -23.25 -19.28
CA LEU A 817 -14.61 -24.71 -19.25
C LEU A 817 -15.91 -25.26 -18.66
N GLU A 818 -16.48 -24.59 -17.67
CA GLU A 818 -17.80 -24.91 -17.12
C GLU A 818 -18.89 -24.87 -18.20
N MET A 819 -18.92 -23.81 -19.01
CA MET A 819 -19.89 -23.69 -20.11
C MET A 819 -19.67 -24.76 -21.19
N LEU A 820 -18.41 -25.06 -21.54
CA LEU A 820 -18.09 -26.11 -22.50
C LEU A 820 -18.53 -27.49 -21.98
N LEU A 821 -18.26 -27.79 -20.71
CA LEU A 821 -18.69 -29.04 -20.08
C LEU A 821 -20.21 -29.15 -19.98
N GLU A 822 -20.91 -28.08 -19.57
CA GLU A 822 -22.38 -28.06 -19.54
C GLU A 822 -22.98 -28.34 -20.92
N SER A 823 -22.39 -27.75 -21.95
CA SER A 823 -22.80 -27.93 -23.34
C SER A 823 -22.53 -29.36 -23.86
N VAL A 824 -21.35 -29.94 -23.55
CA VAL A 824 -21.03 -31.34 -23.87
C VAL A 824 -21.96 -32.32 -23.14
N MET A 825 -22.39 -32.00 -21.92
CA MET A 825 -23.24 -32.88 -21.12
C MET A 825 -24.72 -32.74 -21.43
N ARG A 826 -25.15 -31.67 -22.10
CA ARG A 826 -26.55 -31.45 -22.45
C ARG A 826 -27.05 -32.54 -23.39
N TYR A 827 -28.26 -33.05 -23.16
CA TYR A 827 -28.90 -34.20 -23.86
C TYR A 827 -28.21 -35.55 -23.72
N THR A 828 -27.03 -35.62 -23.11
CA THR A 828 -26.41 -36.90 -22.78
C THR A 828 -27.19 -37.60 -21.65
N LYS A 829 -27.34 -38.92 -21.76
CA LYS A 829 -28.11 -39.75 -20.81
C LYS A 829 -27.23 -40.56 -19.87
N HIS A 830 -25.99 -40.14 -19.68
CA HIS A 830 -25.02 -40.88 -18.87
C HIS A 830 -25.34 -40.77 -17.37
N LYS A 831 -25.22 -41.89 -16.65
CA LYS A 831 -25.53 -41.96 -15.21
C LYS A 831 -24.43 -41.39 -14.32
N ALA A 832 -23.18 -41.51 -14.76
CA ALA A 832 -22.00 -40.93 -14.14
C ALA A 832 -20.94 -40.71 -15.22
N ILE A 833 -20.16 -39.64 -15.08
CA ILE A 833 -19.14 -39.24 -16.04
C ILE A 833 -17.81 -39.10 -15.32
N LEU A 834 -16.76 -39.70 -15.88
CA LEU A 834 -15.38 -39.43 -15.51
C LEU A 834 -14.72 -38.60 -16.62
N VAL A 835 -14.35 -37.37 -16.29
CA VAL A 835 -13.57 -36.50 -17.17
C VAL A 835 -12.08 -36.80 -16.98
N VAL A 836 -11.38 -37.11 -18.07
CA VAL A 836 -9.96 -37.49 -18.06
C VAL A 836 -9.15 -36.42 -18.79
N ASN A 837 -8.47 -35.55 -18.05
CA ASN A 837 -7.60 -34.53 -18.60
C ASN A 837 -6.21 -35.10 -18.90
N LEU A 838 -5.79 -35.05 -20.16
CA LEU A 838 -4.55 -35.63 -20.65
C LEU A 838 -3.37 -34.65 -20.66
N THR A 839 -3.65 -33.35 -20.55
CA THR A 839 -2.65 -32.32 -20.84
C THR A 839 -2.21 -31.51 -19.63
N GLY A 840 -2.68 -31.84 -18.41
CA GLY A 840 -2.15 -31.46 -17.08
C GLY A 840 -2.09 -29.97 -16.72
N TYR A 841 -1.75 -29.12 -17.68
CA TYR A 841 -1.61 -27.68 -17.58
C TYR A 841 -2.93 -26.93 -17.32
N VAL A 842 -4.07 -27.56 -17.61
CA VAL A 842 -5.40 -26.93 -17.55
C VAL A 842 -6.17 -27.40 -16.31
N GLU A 843 -5.65 -27.11 -15.11
CA GLU A 843 -6.37 -27.44 -13.88
C GLU A 843 -7.63 -26.58 -13.65
N ASP A 844 -7.80 -25.52 -14.44
CA ASP A 844 -9.07 -24.81 -14.55
C ASP A 844 -10.23 -25.74 -14.93
N LEU A 845 -9.96 -26.88 -15.59
CA LEU A 845 -10.97 -27.91 -15.89
C LEU A 845 -11.43 -28.64 -14.63
N GLY A 846 -10.48 -29.02 -13.76
CA GLY A 846 -10.79 -29.59 -12.45
C GLY A 846 -11.59 -28.61 -11.58
N VAL A 847 -11.22 -27.33 -11.62
CA VAL A 847 -11.95 -26.25 -10.92
C VAL A 847 -13.35 -26.06 -11.49
N ALA A 848 -13.53 -26.15 -12.81
CA ALA A 848 -14.85 -26.08 -13.44
C ALA A 848 -15.73 -27.25 -12.98
N ILE A 849 -15.19 -28.47 -12.92
CA ILE A 849 -15.91 -29.65 -12.43
C ILE A 849 -16.29 -29.51 -10.96
N ALA A 850 -15.36 -29.03 -10.11
CA ALA A 850 -15.65 -28.76 -8.71
C ALA A 850 -16.81 -27.77 -8.54
N ASN A 851 -16.81 -26.70 -9.36
CA ASN A 851 -17.88 -25.70 -9.39
C ASN A 851 -19.22 -26.29 -9.81
N MET A 852 -19.26 -27.10 -10.88
CA MET A 852 -20.50 -27.74 -11.37
C MET A 852 -21.07 -28.69 -10.33
N ARG A 853 -20.21 -29.49 -9.69
CA ARG A 853 -20.58 -30.51 -8.69
C ARG A 853 -21.17 -29.90 -7.42
N THR A 854 -20.73 -28.70 -7.05
CA THR A 854 -21.16 -27.98 -5.83
C THR A 854 -22.23 -26.92 -6.11
N LYS A 855 -22.83 -26.89 -7.31
CA LYS A 855 -23.99 -26.01 -7.56
C LYS A 855 -25.20 -26.48 -6.74
N PRO A 856 -25.94 -25.55 -6.11
CA PRO A 856 -27.14 -25.92 -5.35
C PRO A 856 -28.17 -26.60 -6.27
N THR A 857 -28.77 -27.70 -5.79
CA THR A 857 -29.76 -28.49 -6.54
C THR A 857 -30.95 -27.66 -7.05
N SER A 858 -31.30 -26.58 -6.36
CA SER A 858 -32.37 -25.65 -6.77
C SER A 858 -32.06 -24.89 -8.06
N GLN A 859 -30.79 -24.58 -8.34
CA GLN A 859 -30.38 -24.02 -9.64
C GLN A 859 -30.38 -25.11 -10.73
N THR A 860 -29.99 -26.33 -10.38
CA THR A 860 -29.98 -27.47 -11.31
C THR A 860 -31.39 -27.86 -11.78
N GLN A 861 -32.41 -27.67 -10.95
CA GLN A 861 -33.81 -27.94 -11.33
C GLN A 861 -34.33 -26.99 -12.42
N ASN A 862 -33.89 -25.73 -12.44
CA ASN A 862 -34.22 -24.81 -13.54
C ASN A 862 -33.53 -25.22 -14.84
N ASN A 863 -32.31 -25.79 -14.76
CA ASN A 863 -31.56 -26.26 -15.92
C ASN A 863 -32.08 -27.60 -16.48
N ALA A 864 -32.89 -28.35 -15.73
CA ALA A 864 -33.53 -29.57 -16.24
C ALA A 864 -34.53 -29.25 -17.37
N ALA A 865 -35.11 -28.05 -17.37
CA ALA A 865 -35.92 -27.55 -18.49
C ALA A 865 -35.10 -27.34 -19.78
N ASP A 866 -33.78 -27.12 -19.66
CA ASP A 866 -32.85 -26.85 -20.75
C ASP A 866 -32.10 -28.10 -21.26
N GLY A 867 -32.58 -29.31 -20.94
CA GLY A 867 -32.05 -30.57 -21.51
C GLY A 867 -30.83 -31.16 -20.81
N LEU A 868 -30.39 -30.62 -19.68
CA LEU A 868 -29.34 -31.22 -18.85
C LEU A 868 -29.93 -32.35 -17.99
N GLN A 869 -29.67 -33.60 -18.35
CA GLN A 869 -30.30 -34.78 -17.71
C GLN A 869 -29.41 -35.47 -16.66
N MET A 870 -28.13 -35.09 -16.52
CA MET A 870 -27.21 -35.75 -15.61
C MET A 870 -27.15 -35.08 -14.21
N PRO A 871 -27.19 -35.88 -13.12
CA PRO A 871 -26.85 -35.40 -11.77
C PRO A 871 -25.38 -34.95 -11.66
N MET A 872 -25.15 -33.66 -11.40
CA MET A 872 -23.80 -33.07 -11.32
C MET A 872 -22.95 -33.59 -10.15
N ASP A 873 -23.57 -34.15 -9.11
CA ASP A 873 -22.90 -34.88 -8.02
C ASP A 873 -22.32 -36.23 -8.45
N LYS A 874 -22.49 -36.62 -9.72
CA LYS A 874 -21.89 -37.81 -10.32
C LYS A 874 -20.85 -37.49 -11.40
N LEU A 875 -20.36 -36.25 -11.40
CA LEU A 875 -19.24 -35.81 -12.24
C LEU A 875 -17.92 -35.95 -11.47
N PHE A 876 -16.95 -36.65 -12.07
CA PHE A 876 -15.63 -36.91 -11.50
C PHE A 876 -14.53 -36.44 -12.44
N TYR A 877 -13.36 -36.14 -11.89
CA TYR A 877 -12.22 -35.63 -12.63
C TYR A 877 -10.96 -36.44 -12.33
N LEU A 878 -10.21 -36.75 -13.38
CA LEU A 878 -8.88 -37.34 -13.33
C LEU A 878 -7.95 -36.53 -14.24
N SER A 879 -6.94 -35.87 -13.67
CA SER A 879 -5.85 -35.27 -14.43
C SER A 879 -4.65 -36.22 -14.49
N CYS A 880 -4.26 -36.62 -15.69
CA CYS A 880 -3.11 -37.47 -15.97
C CYS A 880 -1.98 -36.62 -16.55
N HIS A 881 -1.06 -36.19 -15.68
CA HIS A 881 0.09 -35.39 -16.06
C HIS A 881 1.17 -36.27 -16.70
N LEU A 882 1.13 -36.34 -18.03
CA LEU A 882 2.11 -37.03 -18.86
C LEU A 882 3.25 -36.12 -19.33
N LEU A 883 2.95 -34.82 -19.43
CA LEU A 883 3.83 -33.81 -20.04
C LEU A 883 4.56 -32.95 -19.01
N ASP A 884 4.13 -33.02 -17.74
CA ASP A 884 4.65 -32.18 -16.67
C ASP A 884 5.68 -32.90 -15.81
N ASN A 885 6.56 -32.12 -15.19
CA ASN A 885 7.46 -32.60 -14.15
C ASN A 885 6.70 -32.76 -12.81
N LYS A 886 7.39 -33.31 -11.79
CA LYS A 886 6.81 -33.48 -10.44
C LYS A 886 6.31 -32.17 -9.83
N GLU A 887 6.98 -31.06 -10.11
CA GLU A 887 6.60 -29.72 -9.62
C GLU A 887 5.29 -29.25 -10.25
N GLY A 888 5.09 -29.46 -11.56
CA GLY A 888 3.83 -29.15 -12.25
C GLY A 888 2.66 -29.94 -11.68
N VAL A 889 2.87 -31.21 -11.35
CA VAL A 889 1.86 -32.06 -10.67
C VAL A 889 1.55 -31.56 -9.26
N ALA A 890 2.58 -31.16 -8.50
CA ALA A 890 2.39 -30.58 -7.16
C ALA A 890 1.62 -29.25 -7.24
N TYR A 891 1.98 -28.38 -8.20
CA TYR A 891 1.29 -27.13 -8.46
C TYR A 891 -0.18 -27.36 -8.81
N ALA A 892 -0.46 -28.31 -9.71
CA ALA A 892 -1.81 -28.69 -10.10
C ALA A 892 -2.66 -29.16 -8.91
N LYS A 893 -2.09 -30.04 -8.08
CA LYS A 893 -2.73 -30.49 -6.83
C LYS A 893 -3.04 -29.33 -5.90
N SER A 894 -2.08 -28.46 -5.66
CA SER A 894 -2.24 -27.30 -4.78
C SER A 894 -3.25 -26.29 -5.31
N ARG A 895 -3.27 -26.05 -6.63
CA ARG A 895 -4.25 -25.17 -7.28
C ARG A 895 -5.67 -25.69 -7.04
N LEU A 896 -5.90 -26.96 -7.36
CA LEU A 896 -7.21 -27.58 -7.21
C LEU A 896 -7.64 -27.65 -5.74
N ALA A 897 -6.73 -27.99 -4.82
CA ALA A 897 -7.00 -27.98 -3.38
C ALA A 897 -7.40 -26.58 -2.89
N ARG A 898 -6.76 -25.52 -3.40
CA ARG A 898 -7.11 -24.13 -3.06
C ARG A 898 -8.52 -23.77 -3.53
N ASP A 899 -8.84 -24.02 -4.79
CA ASP A 899 -10.18 -23.69 -5.30
C ASP A 899 -11.28 -24.53 -4.62
N VAL A 900 -11.00 -25.78 -4.27
CA VAL A 900 -11.91 -26.61 -3.46
C VAL A 900 -12.02 -26.06 -2.04
N LEU A 901 -10.95 -25.56 -1.44
CA LEU A 901 -11.02 -24.90 -0.13
C LEU A 901 -11.90 -23.65 -0.18
N ASP A 902 -11.79 -22.84 -1.24
CA ASP A 902 -12.65 -21.66 -1.44
C ASP A 902 -14.13 -22.08 -1.51
N LEU A 903 -14.45 -23.15 -2.23
CA LEU A 903 -15.82 -23.70 -2.27
C LEU A 903 -16.31 -24.20 -0.90
N TRP A 904 -15.41 -24.71 -0.05
CA TRP A 904 -15.74 -25.14 1.31
C TRP A 904 -15.98 -23.96 2.24
N LEU A 905 -15.16 -22.92 2.16
CA LEU A 905 -15.32 -21.66 2.89
C LEU A 905 -16.65 -20.97 2.52
N ASP A 906 -17.03 -21.03 1.25
CA ASP A 906 -18.33 -20.55 0.75
C ASP A 906 -19.52 -21.44 1.15
N LYS A 907 -19.28 -22.49 1.97
CA LYS A 907 -20.29 -23.47 2.43
C LYS A 907 -21.03 -24.17 1.28
N ARG A 908 -20.41 -24.25 0.09
CA ARG A 908 -21.02 -24.88 -1.09
C ARG A 908 -21.01 -26.40 -1.00
N PHE A 909 -20.18 -26.97 -0.12
CA PHE A 909 -20.22 -28.40 0.18
C PHE A 909 -19.76 -28.71 1.61
N THR A 910 -20.09 -29.91 2.06
CA THR A 910 -19.56 -30.54 3.27
C THR A 910 -18.90 -31.86 2.89
N PHE A 911 -17.80 -32.22 3.57
CA PHE A 911 -17.09 -33.46 3.26
C PHE A 911 -16.66 -34.17 4.54
N ALA A 912 -16.93 -35.47 4.63
CA ALA A 912 -16.67 -36.28 5.83
C ALA A 912 -17.23 -35.67 7.14
N GLY A 913 -18.39 -35.00 7.07
CA GLY A 913 -19.01 -34.31 8.21
C GLY A 913 -18.36 -32.96 8.58
N LEU A 914 -17.34 -32.52 7.85
CA LEU A 914 -16.67 -31.23 8.04
C LEU A 914 -17.36 -30.16 7.20
N SER A 915 -17.88 -29.14 7.87
CA SER A 915 -18.45 -27.93 7.28
C SER A 915 -17.72 -26.70 7.81
N PHE A 916 -17.62 -25.65 6.99
CA PHE A 916 -17.11 -24.37 7.49
C PHE A 916 -18.11 -23.78 8.51
N ASP A 917 -17.61 -23.48 9.70
CA ASP A 917 -18.38 -22.88 10.78
C ASP A 917 -18.03 -21.40 10.90
N ASP A 918 -18.94 -20.50 10.54
CA ASP A 918 -18.72 -19.05 10.68
C ASP A 918 -19.24 -18.50 12.01
N SER A 919 -19.64 -19.38 12.95
CA SER A 919 -20.11 -18.93 14.25
C SER A 919 -18.98 -18.25 15.03
N GLN A 920 -19.29 -17.09 15.62
CA GLN A 920 -18.33 -16.40 16.47
C GLN A 920 -18.13 -17.20 17.76
N PRO A 921 -16.87 -17.39 18.20
CA PRO A 921 -16.60 -18.14 19.42
C PRO A 921 -17.11 -17.33 20.61
N ASN A 922 -17.87 -17.99 21.48
CA ASN A 922 -18.39 -17.40 22.72
C ASN A 922 -17.69 -18.00 23.95
N LEU A 923 -17.60 -17.23 25.02
CA LEU A 923 -17.18 -17.75 26.32
C LEU A 923 -18.34 -18.52 26.96
N THR A 924 -18.06 -19.71 27.48
CA THR A 924 -18.98 -20.48 28.30
C THR A 924 -19.19 -19.80 29.66
N GLU A 925 -20.28 -20.10 30.35
CA GLU A 925 -20.54 -19.57 31.70
C GLU A 925 -19.45 -19.95 32.72
N ALA A 926 -18.83 -21.12 32.55
CA ALA A 926 -17.67 -21.55 33.36
C ALA A 926 -16.44 -20.66 33.12
N GLU A 927 -16.19 -20.26 31.86
CA GLU A 927 -15.05 -19.39 31.53
C GLU A 927 -15.30 -17.95 31.95
N LYS A 928 -16.54 -17.47 31.80
CA LYS A 928 -16.98 -16.17 32.31
C LYS A 928 -16.79 -16.08 33.83
N SER A 929 -17.26 -17.08 34.57
CA SER A 929 -17.12 -17.14 36.04
C SER A 929 -15.67 -17.28 36.52
N SER A 930 -14.76 -17.78 35.69
CA SER A 930 -13.32 -17.82 36.00
C SER A 930 -12.58 -16.48 35.86
N ILE A 931 -13.20 -15.45 35.30
CA ILE A 931 -12.62 -14.11 35.17
C ILE A 931 -12.86 -13.35 36.48
N ASP A 932 -11.78 -12.96 37.17
CA ASP A 932 -11.89 -12.18 38.40
C ASP A 932 -12.69 -10.89 38.16
N ALA A 933 -13.60 -10.57 39.08
CA ALA A 933 -14.56 -9.47 38.98
C ALA A 933 -15.61 -9.53 37.83
N PHE A 934 -15.73 -10.61 37.05
CA PHE A 934 -16.73 -10.73 35.97
C PHE A 934 -18.18 -10.58 36.47
N LYS A 935 -18.50 -11.09 37.66
CA LYS A 935 -19.83 -10.95 38.29
C LYS A 935 -20.29 -9.49 38.44
N PHE A 936 -19.35 -8.56 38.59
CA PHE A 936 -19.64 -7.13 38.71
C PHE A 936 -19.77 -6.45 37.35
N PHE A 937 -19.17 -7.02 36.31
CA PHE A 937 -19.34 -6.57 34.92
C PHE A 937 -20.70 -7.03 34.37
N ASP A 938 -21.09 -8.27 34.62
CA ASP A 938 -22.34 -8.87 34.14
C ASP A 938 -23.58 -8.33 34.88
N ASN A 939 -23.41 -7.97 36.16
CA ASN A 939 -24.43 -7.29 36.94
C ASN A 939 -23.84 -6.08 37.67
N PRO A 940 -23.81 -4.89 37.03
CA PRO A 940 -23.29 -3.66 37.63
C PRO A 940 -23.97 -3.29 38.96
N GLN A 941 -25.21 -3.73 39.20
CA GLN A 941 -25.95 -3.49 40.45
C GLN A 941 -25.44 -4.31 41.63
N SER A 942 -24.60 -5.33 41.39
CA SER A 942 -24.00 -6.14 42.46
C SER A 942 -22.82 -5.45 43.15
N MET A 943 -22.32 -4.34 42.61
CA MET A 943 -21.24 -3.54 43.19
C MET A 943 -21.82 -2.52 44.20
N ASN A 944 -22.10 -2.98 45.42
CA ASN A 944 -22.51 -2.10 46.52
C ASN A 944 -21.28 -1.43 47.15
N LEU A 945 -20.98 -0.19 46.75
CA LEU A 945 -19.99 0.65 47.42
C LEU A 945 -20.62 1.27 48.67
N GLN A 946 -20.25 0.76 49.85
CA GLN A 946 -20.75 1.23 51.14
C GLN A 946 -19.62 1.86 51.94
N VAL A 947 -19.74 3.15 52.26
CA VAL A 947 -18.84 3.81 53.22
C VAL A 947 -19.50 3.74 54.59
N LEU A 948 -19.02 2.84 55.45
CA LEU A 948 -19.48 2.71 56.84
C LEU A 948 -18.71 3.68 57.74
N THR A 949 -19.43 4.58 58.41
CA THR A 949 -18.86 5.43 59.47
C THR A 949 -19.06 4.79 60.83
N ASN A 950 -18.13 5.00 61.77
CA ASN A 950 -18.20 4.45 63.12
C ASN A 950 -19.55 4.75 63.81
N VAL A 951 -20.08 3.75 64.49
CA VAL A 951 -21.34 3.79 65.24
C VAL A 951 -21.25 4.84 66.36
N GLY A 952 -22.09 5.89 66.30
CA GLY A 952 -22.29 6.81 67.42
C GLY A 952 -22.27 8.32 67.11
N ASN A 953 -21.87 8.74 65.90
CA ASN A 953 -21.85 10.16 65.53
C ASN A 953 -23.02 10.51 64.59
N GLU A 954 -23.88 11.44 64.97
CA GLU A 954 -24.87 12.05 64.08
C GLU A 954 -24.17 13.05 63.13
N PHE A 955 -24.36 12.87 61.82
CA PHE A 955 -23.88 13.82 60.82
C PHE A 955 -24.92 14.92 60.60
N HIS A 956 -24.55 16.16 60.88
CA HIS A 956 -25.26 17.33 60.36
C HIS A 956 -24.58 17.76 59.05
N THR A 957 -25.08 17.26 57.92
CA THR A 957 -24.64 17.68 56.59
C THR A 957 -25.45 18.88 56.12
N HIS A 958 -24.78 19.87 55.52
CA HIS A 958 -25.44 21.05 54.97
C HIS A 958 -26.38 20.64 53.83
N PRO A 959 -27.61 21.16 53.74
CA PRO A 959 -28.59 20.77 52.72
C PRO A 959 -28.07 20.86 51.29
N ASP A 960 -27.19 21.82 51.01
CA ASP A 960 -26.59 21.99 49.67
C ASP A 960 -25.63 20.84 49.31
N GLN A 961 -24.88 20.29 50.27
CA GLN A 961 -24.01 19.13 50.01
C GLN A 961 -24.82 17.87 49.77
N VAL A 962 -25.95 17.69 50.49
CA VAL A 962 -26.91 16.61 50.22
C VAL A 962 -27.48 16.74 48.81
N ARG A 963 -27.80 17.96 48.39
CA ARG A 963 -28.31 18.26 47.04
C ARG A 963 -27.27 17.97 45.96
N GLN A 964 -26.03 18.39 46.18
CA GLN A 964 -24.91 18.16 45.25
C GLN A 964 -24.58 16.67 45.11
N TRP A 965 -24.62 15.92 46.22
CA TRP A 965 -24.42 14.46 46.22
C TRP A 965 -25.56 13.69 45.56
N SER A 966 -26.80 14.14 45.76
CA SER A 966 -27.97 13.56 45.09
C SER A 966 -27.92 13.80 43.58
N GLN A 967 -27.41 14.95 43.15
CA GLN A 967 -27.24 15.28 41.72
C GLN A 967 -26.19 14.41 41.02
N THR A 968 -25.22 13.86 41.75
CA THR A 968 -24.23 12.89 41.23
C THR A 968 -24.68 11.43 41.38
N GLY A 969 -25.94 11.19 41.78
CA GLY A 969 -26.54 9.85 41.86
C GLY A 969 -26.38 9.12 43.19
N GLY A 970 -25.90 9.81 44.25
CA GLY A 970 -25.78 9.23 45.58
C GLY A 970 -27.05 9.35 46.44
N GLU A 971 -27.28 8.39 47.34
CA GLU A 971 -28.39 8.41 48.30
C GLU A 971 -27.88 8.62 49.74
N PHE A 972 -28.58 9.44 50.52
CA PHE A 972 -28.30 9.69 51.94
C PHE A 972 -29.28 8.90 52.81
N GLY A 973 -28.75 7.97 53.63
CA GLY A 973 -29.48 7.33 54.71
C GLY A 973 -29.06 7.90 56.07
N ALA A 974 -29.92 7.76 57.09
CA ALA A 974 -29.66 8.26 58.46
C ALA A 974 -28.37 7.72 59.12
N LYS A 975 -27.71 6.71 58.52
CA LYS A 975 -26.46 6.10 59.00
C LYS A 975 -25.50 5.68 57.87
N LEU A 976 -25.74 6.06 56.60
CA LEU A 976 -24.97 5.52 55.46
C LEU A 976 -24.96 6.46 54.25
N LEU A 977 -23.79 6.57 53.61
CA LEU A 977 -23.60 7.18 52.29
C LEU A 977 -23.49 6.06 51.24
N VAL A 978 -24.40 6.01 50.27
CA VAL A 978 -24.40 5.01 49.19
C VAL A 978 -24.15 5.72 47.86
N LEU A 979 -23.12 5.28 47.14
CA LEU A 979 -22.78 5.77 45.80
C LEU A 979 -23.33 4.78 44.77
N ARG A 980 -24.39 5.13 44.04
CA ARG A 980 -24.82 4.33 42.89
C ARG A 980 -24.02 4.77 41.67
N SER A 981 -23.02 3.99 41.31
CA SER A 981 -22.30 4.16 40.04
C SER A 981 -23.26 3.85 38.89
N PHE A 982 -23.77 4.88 38.21
CA PHE A 982 -24.34 4.73 36.87
C PHE A 982 -23.20 4.67 35.85
N TYR A 983 -22.71 3.46 35.57
CA TYR A 983 -22.04 3.18 34.30
C TYR A 983 -23.12 2.64 33.36
N GLN A 984 -23.55 3.47 32.40
CA GLN A 984 -24.15 3.01 31.15
C GLN A 984 -23.05 2.88 30.11
#